data_AF-A0A3D4E8F3-F1
#
_entry.id   AF-A0A3D4E8F3-F1
#
_cell.length_a   1.000
_cell.length_b   1.000
_cell.length_c   1.000
_cell.angle_alpha   90.00
_cell.angle_beta   90.00
_cell.angle_gamma   90.00
#
_symmetry.space_group_name_H-M   'P 1'
#
loop_
_entity.id
_entity.type
_entity.pdbx_description
1 polymer ?
#
loop_
_entity_poly.entity_id
_entity_poly.type
_entity_poly.pdbx_seq_one_letter_code
_entity_poly.pdbx_strand_id
1 'polypeptide(L)'
;MDVTTVVTNFGTLFISEYNKSQYYRMKMKRVFILLAAVPLTLAGCANYDSDINRIDEELDRIENTRIKTIAEQIDGINASLPKLEQADKDLKEMIASLQGTAEGLKKAIEENESKISAVKTDLEKALTELREADTKDKEEVMAALIAAKAEITAKLEAMKAEAEDKLKSVESTIAGLKEKDSQLEKRINELKEYVDSGLSGTKDWALKTFSTLESQKAIEEDITSIKGSVEGLKTSLSDLEKRLSEKFSKDLESAVAGLDSKISEQVAALTTAYTEAIASAKSEIESAYTAAIETAIKDLETSLKSWVNETLTAYSTIASTESMISTLKTELEGQLESQETYLENLVNALSKGVAGLAKANDELTKLIKANAEAIEANKAAIAANAELIEKLNGDLTAAKKEIKSAYEKAIGDAISASEGKLTKTIADEISKVNDSIDAKVKEVKDLITDLTTRVETLEKDVKGITDDLAKVKDTVKNLEDRINSRIQSISYIPTYTDRVEEVYFTVGNISYIKDLTLQFEVMPHDMAQKITVDQVSGQATYPQTRAASLTSFEVKSVSGDADGILTVVIDPIKFLNGDHYNNYYGTMSSAAIRVAVSDSKTGGSIASEYISIEPKSYNRFMSYTTTTGKELNQYCYSVTDIDKKKAKTVSSQNSKTGEWTMSVPYGPKSGASAGELDFKMWYRKTSTSSYDVRDNSLETISFKWAYPYYYLKDATRMFFQCTNLKEADLSGLATDNVTSMEYMFVGCTKLENVNLWNTHKNNFMENVTSTRYMFSQCSSLKKLTFPKKVNPGKLESMAFMFNHCSSLTNIDLSGWNLNNVTSMESLFKYCSGLTSVTLPKVTTKKIRNMQYMFIGCSALTSVNLSGWNVENVLMMTDLFKDCSNLKEIDLSGWVPKSLKEIYGMFSNCTSLESINLSGWNLENMIQIQYMFTGCTNLKTVDLSNWKTPKLSVLGRLISGCGNLTYANLSGWDVSSLYQIDVYPFSGCVNLVTLDLSGWNLDNTIVDRRLFENCNNLKTVRMVGCSKTSIDKIKKVLPSGAKVVTE
;
A
#
# COMPACT_ATOMS: atom_id res chain seq x y z
N MET A 1 -16.30 30.71 -17.12
CA MET A 1 -15.73 31.86 -16.38
C MET A 1 -16.63 33.05 -16.67
N ASP A 2 -17.17 33.66 -15.63
CA ASP A 2 -18.22 34.67 -15.73
C ASP A 2 -17.65 35.97 -16.34
N VAL A 3 -18.08 36.23 -17.59
CA VAL A 3 -17.71 37.40 -18.41
C VAL A 3 -18.07 38.70 -17.69
N THR A 4 -19.01 38.64 -16.74
CA THR A 4 -19.43 39.79 -15.91
C THR A 4 -18.33 40.24 -14.95
N THR A 5 -17.51 39.33 -14.41
CA THR A 5 -16.42 39.68 -13.47
C THR A 5 -15.22 40.31 -14.19
N VAL A 6 -15.01 39.98 -15.46
CA VAL A 6 -14.00 40.61 -16.32
C VAL A 6 -14.37 42.07 -16.60
N VAL A 7 -15.66 42.36 -16.79
CA VAL A 7 -16.17 43.73 -17.00
C VAL A 7 -16.09 44.57 -15.70
N THR A 8 -16.35 44.00 -14.53
CA THR A 8 -16.25 44.73 -13.24
C THR A 8 -14.80 45.05 -12.85
N ASN A 9 -13.85 44.16 -13.16
CA ASN A 9 -12.42 44.41 -12.94
C ASN A 9 -11.84 45.42 -13.95
N PHE A 10 -12.38 45.49 -15.18
CA PHE A 10 -12.00 46.51 -16.16
C PHE A 10 -12.50 47.91 -15.78
N GLY A 11 -13.72 48.04 -15.26
CA GLY A 11 -14.25 49.31 -14.76
C GLY A 11 -13.47 49.88 -13.57
N THR A 12 -12.97 49.02 -12.67
CA THR A 12 -12.15 49.43 -11.53
C THR A 12 -10.71 49.76 -11.93
N LEU A 13 -10.12 49.07 -12.91
CA LEU A 13 -8.80 49.43 -13.45
C LEU A 13 -8.84 50.76 -14.20
N PHE A 14 -9.84 51.00 -15.07
CA PHE A 14 -10.00 52.27 -15.80
C PHE A 14 -10.26 53.45 -14.86
N ILE A 15 -11.07 53.27 -13.81
CA ILE A 15 -11.27 54.33 -12.79
C ILE A 15 -9.99 54.55 -11.98
N SER A 16 -9.21 53.50 -11.69
CA SER A 16 -7.95 53.64 -10.95
C SER A 16 -6.85 54.32 -11.76
N GLU A 17 -6.79 54.07 -13.08
CA GLU A 17 -5.83 54.73 -13.98
C GLU A 17 -6.26 56.15 -14.35
N TYR A 18 -7.57 56.41 -14.54
CA TYR A 18 -8.11 57.76 -14.68
C TYR A 18 -7.90 58.60 -13.41
N ASN A 19 -8.06 57.99 -12.23
CA ASN A 19 -7.76 58.64 -10.94
C ASN A 19 -6.25 58.80 -10.70
N LYS A 20 -5.40 57.87 -11.14
CA LYS A 20 -3.94 58.03 -11.10
C LYS A 20 -3.47 59.13 -12.05
N SER A 21 -4.05 59.24 -13.24
CA SER A 21 -3.83 60.35 -14.19
C SER A 21 -4.22 61.71 -13.58
N GLN A 22 -5.37 61.79 -12.91
CA GLN A 22 -5.78 62.98 -12.14
C GLN A 22 -4.87 63.26 -10.94
N TYR A 23 -4.40 62.22 -10.24
CA TYR A 23 -3.50 62.33 -9.10
C TYR A 23 -2.09 62.78 -9.51
N TYR A 24 -1.59 62.32 -10.67
CA TYR A 24 -0.35 62.79 -11.28
C TYR A 24 -0.48 64.21 -11.83
N ARG A 25 -1.61 64.58 -12.46
CA ARG A 25 -1.95 65.98 -12.82
C ARG A 25 -2.01 66.90 -11.59
N MET A 26 -2.55 66.42 -10.46
CA MET A 26 -2.59 67.17 -9.19
C MET A 26 -1.22 67.27 -8.52
N LYS A 27 -0.39 66.20 -8.57
CA LYS A 27 0.98 66.22 -8.04
C LYS A 27 1.91 67.09 -8.88
N MET A 28 1.82 67.04 -10.21
CA MET A 28 2.55 67.94 -11.12
C MET A 28 2.15 69.41 -10.90
N LYS A 29 0.85 69.71 -10.75
CA LYS A 29 0.38 71.06 -10.34
C LYS A 29 0.88 71.47 -8.96
N ARG A 30 0.98 70.55 -7.99
CA ARG A 30 1.48 70.83 -6.63
C ARG A 30 3.00 70.99 -6.56
N VAL A 31 3.77 70.24 -7.35
CA VAL A 31 5.23 70.42 -7.51
C VAL A 31 5.54 71.76 -8.19
N PHE A 32 4.72 72.18 -9.17
CA PHE A 32 4.81 73.51 -9.78
C PHE A 32 4.48 74.67 -8.83
N ILE A 33 3.55 74.50 -7.88
CA ILE A 33 3.24 75.52 -6.86
C ILE A 33 4.31 75.57 -5.76
N LEU A 34 4.91 74.41 -5.41
CA LEU A 34 5.99 74.33 -4.41
C LEU A 34 7.34 74.86 -4.93
N LEU A 35 7.60 74.82 -6.24
CA LEU A 35 8.77 75.44 -6.87
C LEU A 35 8.56 76.92 -7.27
N ALA A 36 7.32 77.42 -7.26
CA ALA A 36 7.01 78.85 -7.48
C ALA A 36 7.27 79.76 -6.26
N ALA A 37 7.77 79.21 -5.14
CA ALA A 37 8.13 79.97 -3.93
C ALA A 37 9.66 80.07 -3.69
N VAL A 38 10.50 79.66 -4.65
CA VAL A 38 11.90 80.09 -4.70
C VAL A 38 12.19 80.63 -6.11
N PRO A 39 12.28 81.96 -6.30
CA PRO A 39 13.05 82.51 -7.38
C PRO A 39 14.54 82.25 -7.09
N LEU A 40 15.12 81.25 -7.76
CA LEU A 40 16.50 81.31 -8.23
C LEU A 40 16.42 81.65 -9.72
N THR A 41 16.63 82.92 -10.03
CA THR A 41 16.77 83.42 -11.40
C THR A 41 17.96 82.73 -12.07
N LEU A 42 17.72 81.92 -13.11
CA LEU A 42 18.67 81.71 -14.22
C LEU A 42 17.93 81.03 -15.39
N ALA A 43 18.00 81.67 -16.56
CA ALA A 43 17.24 81.37 -17.77
C ALA A 43 17.88 80.24 -18.60
N GLY A 44 17.08 79.21 -18.93
CA GLY A 44 17.49 78.13 -19.84
C GLY A 44 16.38 77.18 -20.34
N CYS A 45 15.09 77.39 -20.01
CA CYS A 45 14.04 76.36 -20.19
C CYS A 45 12.95 76.68 -21.22
N ALA A 46 13.26 77.36 -22.34
CA ALA A 46 12.24 77.69 -23.36
C ALA A 46 11.89 76.54 -24.34
N ASN A 47 12.65 75.44 -24.36
CA ASN A 47 12.42 74.33 -25.30
C ASN A 47 11.44 73.25 -24.78
N TYR A 48 11.03 73.30 -23.51
CA TYR A 48 10.22 72.23 -22.91
C TYR A 48 8.71 72.38 -23.19
N ASP A 49 8.19 73.60 -23.31
CA ASP A 49 6.74 73.83 -23.50
C ASP A 49 6.22 73.40 -24.88
N SER A 50 7.05 73.49 -25.91
CA SER A 50 6.73 73.05 -27.28
C SER A 50 6.59 71.53 -27.37
N ASP A 51 7.51 70.79 -26.74
CA ASP A 51 7.50 69.34 -26.78
C ASP A 51 6.37 68.75 -25.93
N ILE A 52 5.98 69.42 -24.83
CA ILE A 52 4.84 69.02 -23.99
C ILE A 52 3.52 69.12 -24.76
N ASN A 53 3.27 70.20 -25.50
CA ASN A 53 2.02 70.37 -26.26
C ASN A 53 1.89 69.39 -27.42
N ARG A 54 3.00 69.03 -28.09
CA ARG A 54 3.00 68.03 -29.17
C ARG A 54 2.69 66.62 -28.65
N ILE A 55 3.12 66.31 -27.43
CA ILE A 55 2.87 65.01 -26.78
C ILE A 55 1.39 64.91 -26.34
N ASP A 56 0.80 65.99 -25.83
CA ASP A 56 -0.63 66.01 -25.48
C ASP A 56 -1.54 65.81 -26.71
N GLU A 57 -1.23 66.40 -27.88
CA GLU A 57 -2.02 66.22 -29.11
C GLU A 57 -1.91 64.80 -29.71
N GLU A 58 -0.76 64.13 -29.61
CA GLU A 58 -0.61 62.74 -30.07
C GLU A 58 -1.29 61.74 -29.12
N LEU A 59 -1.27 62.00 -27.81
CA LEU A 59 -1.99 61.21 -26.81
C LEU A 59 -3.51 61.26 -27.07
N ASP A 60 -4.06 62.44 -27.37
CA ASP A 60 -5.49 62.60 -27.67
C ASP A 60 -5.94 61.83 -28.93
N ARG A 61 -5.11 61.78 -29.99
CA ARG A 61 -5.43 61.01 -31.22
C ARG A 61 -5.41 59.51 -31.01
N ILE A 62 -4.46 59.04 -30.21
CA ILE A 62 -4.28 57.63 -29.87
C ILE A 62 -5.47 57.12 -29.04
N GLU A 63 -5.86 57.89 -28.04
CA GLU A 63 -6.93 57.54 -27.10
C GLU A 63 -8.31 57.54 -27.78
N ASN A 64 -8.61 58.56 -28.60
CA ASN A 64 -9.97 58.77 -29.09
C ASN A 64 -10.32 58.07 -30.42
N THR A 65 -9.34 57.57 -31.18
CA THR A 65 -9.62 57.01 -32.52
C THR A 65 -9.27 55.53 -32.66
N ARG A 66 -8.09 55.10 -32.21
CA ARG A 66 -7.62 53.73 -32.46
C ARG A 66 -8.02 52.75 -31.37
N ILE A 67 -7.98 53.17 -30.11
CA ILE A 67 -8.36 52.31 -28.97
C ILE A 67 -9.88 52.10 -28.95
N LYS A 68 -10.65 53.16 -29.21
CA LYS A 68 -12.12 53.10 -29.22
C LYS A 68 -12.68 52.14 -30.27
N THR A 69 -12.17 52.17 -31.51
CA THR A 69 -12.68 51.30 -32.59
C THR A 69 -12.34 49.81 -32.37
N ILE A 70 -11.19 49.50 -31.76
CA ILE A 70 -10.82 48.12 -31.44
C ILE A 70 -11.67 47.59 -30.27
N ALA A 71 -11.95 48.42 -29.26
CA ALA A 71 -12.83 48.05 -28.15
C ALA A 71 -14.27 47.75 -28.62
N GLU A 72 -14.83 48.59 -29.50
CA GLU A 72 -16.18 48.38 -30.07
C GLU A 72 -16.28 47.07 -30.89
N GLN A 73 -15.21 46.68 -31.60
CA GLN A 73 -15.17 45.41 -32.34
C GLN A 73 -15.09 44.19 -31.43
N ILE A 74 -14.31 44.25 -30.34
CA ILE A 74 -14.18 43.18 -29.35
C ILE A 74 -15.51 42.99 -28.59
N ASP A 75 -16.19 44.08 -28.22
CA ASP A 75 -17.48 44.02 -27.53
C ASP A 75 -18.56 43.37 -28.42
N GLY A 76 -18.58 43.67 -29.73
CA GLY A 76 -19.49 43.06 -30.69
C GLY A 76 -19.29 41.55 -30.86
N ILE A 77 -18.04 41.08 -30.86
CA ILE A 77 -17.70 39.64 -30.95
C ILE A 77 -18.08 38.94 -29.65
N ASN A 78 -17.75 39.51 -28.49
CA ASN A 78 -18.05 38.94 -27.17
C ASN A 78 -19.56 38.84 -26.90
N ALA A 79 -20.37 39.75 -27.45
CA ALA A 79 -21.84 39.66 -27.35
C ALA A 79 -22.46 38.56 -28.23
N SER A 80 -21.78 38.17 -29.32
CA SER A 80 -22.30 37.22 -30.31
C SER A 80 -21.82 35.78 -30.07
N LEU A 81 -20.63 35.62 -29.48
CA LEU A 81 -19.99 34.32 -29.26
C LEU A 81 -20.83 33.35 -28.39
N PRO A 82 -21.41 33.77 -27.24
CA PRO A 82 -22.21 32.86 -26.41
C PRO A 82 -23.49 32.39 -27.11
N LYS A 83 -24.06 33.20 -28.01
CA LYS A 83 -25.26 32.82 -28.78
C LYS A 83 -24.94 31.74 -29.81
N LEU A 84 -23.76 31.80 -30.42
CA LEU A 84 -23.30 30.78 -31.37
C LEU A 84 -22.96 29.47 -30.65
N GLU A 85 -22.35 29.54 -29.46
CA GLU A 85 -22.07 28.36 -28.62
C GLU A 85 -23.36 27.68 -28.14
N GLN A 86 -24.39 28.46 -27.79
CA GLN A 86 -25.69 27.89 -27.45
C GLN A 86 -26.37 27.25 -28.66
N ALA A 87 -26.28 27.86 -29.85
CA ALA A 87 -26.84 27.28 -31.08
C ALA A 87 -26.15 25.97 -31.50
N ASP A 88 -24.84 25.86 -31.29
CA ASP A 88 -24.07 24.62 -31.48
C ASP A 88 -24.55 23.50 -30.54
N LYS A 89 -24.72 23.84 -29.26
CA LYS A 89 -25.26 22.90 -28.27
C LYS A 89 -26.68 22.41 -28.63
N ASP A 90 -27.58 23.33 -28.99
CA ASP A 90 -28.95 23.00 -29.35
C ASP A 90 -29.01 22.11 -30.63
N LEU A 91 -28.11 22.35 -31.59
CA LEU A 91 -28.00 21.55 -32.80
C LEU A 91 -27.57 20.11 -32.49
N LYS A 92 -26.59 19.91 -31.61
CA LYS A 92 -26.14 18.57 -31.16
C LYS A 92 -27.23 17.80 -30.44
N GLU A 93 -28.00 18.47 -29.58
CA GLU A 93 -29.12 17.85 -28.88
C GLU A 93 -30.23 17.41 -29.85
N MET A 94 -30.56 18.22 -30.86
CA MET A 94 -31.49 17.84 -31.93
C MET A 94 -30.99 16.62 -32.73
N ILE A 95 -29.71 16.59 -33.10
CA ILE A 95 -29.10 15.46 -33.81
C ILE A 95 -29.23 14.18 -32.98
N ALA A 96 -28.90 14.23 -31.69
CA ALA A 96 -28.99 13.09 -30.79
C ALA A 96 -30.43 12.56 -30.66
N SER A 97 -31.42 13.45 -30.57
CA SER A 97 -32.84 13.08 -30.51
C SER A 97 -33.32 12.40 -31.79
N LEU A 98 -32.92 12.91 -32.96
CA LEU A 98 -33.24 12.30 -34.25
C LEU A 98 -32.56 10.92 -34.42
N GLN A 99 -31.34 10.76 -33.93
CA GLN A 99 -30.65 9.45 -33.93
C GLN A 99 -31.39 8.41 -33.10
N GLY A 100 -31.83 8.77 -31.88
CA GLY A 100 -32.63 7.88 -31.06
C GLY A 100 -33.96 7.50 -31.71
N THR A 101 -34.59 8.45 -32.42
CA THR A 101 -35.83 8.20 -33.17
C THR A 101 -35.58 7.24 -34.34
N ALA A 102 -34.49 7.39 -35.08
CA ALA A 102 -34.11 6.49 -36.16
C ALA A 102 -33.85 5.05 -35.66
N GLU A 103 -33.14 4.93 -34.54
CA GLU A 103 -32.83 3.63 -33.92
C GLU A 103 -34.10 2.92 -33.40
N GLY A 104 -35.02 3.67 -32.80
CA GLY A 104 -36.34 3.15 -32.41
C GLY A 104 -37.17 2.69 -33.60
N LEU A 105 -37.19 3.47 -34.70
CA LEU A 105 -37.90 3.10 -35.92
C LEU A 105 -37.31 1.84 -36.56
N LYS A 106 -35.97 1.71 -36.58
CA LYS A 106 -35.28 0.52 -37.08
C LYS A 106 -35.67 -0.75 -36.32
N LYS A 107 -35.64 -0.69 -34.97
CA LYS A 107 -36.04 -1.82 -34.13
C LYS A 107 -37.51 -2.21 -34.34
N ALA A 108 -38.39 -1.22 -34.47
CA ALA A 108 -39.81 -1.48 -34.75
C ALA A 108 -40.04 -2.16 -36.10
N ILE A 109 -39.24 -1.82 -37.12
CA ILE A 109 -39.28 -2.49 -38.43
C ILE A 109 -38.83 -3.96 -38.29
N GLU A 110 -37.72 -4.23 -37.60
CA GLU A 110 -37.22 -5.60 -37.36
C GLU A 110 -38.21 -6.48 -36.58
N GLU A 111 -38.86 -5.93 -35.55
CA GLU A 111 -39.88 -6.63 -34.77
C GLU A 111 -41.14 -6.92 -35.62
N ASN A 112 -41.57 -5.96 -36.43
CA ASN A 112 -42.72 -6.14 -37.31
C ASN A 112 -42.44 -7.14 -38.42
N GLU A 113 -41.22 -7.21 -38.94
CA GLU A 113 -40.81 -8.22 -39.93
C GLU A 113 -40.95 -9.64 -39.39
N SER A 114 -40.51 -9.85 -38.14
CA SER A 114 -40.66 -11.15 -37.46
C SER A 114 -42.13 -11.52 -37.27
N LYS A 115 -42.98 -10.55 -36.90
CA LYS A 115 -44.43 -10.75 -36.74
C LYS A 115 -45.14 -11.01 -38.08
N ILE A 116 -44.78 -10.29 -39.13
CA ILE A 116 -45.31 -10.50 -40.49
C ILE A 116 -44.97 -11.93 -40.96
N SER A 117 -43.75 -12.39 -40.69
CA SER A 117 -43.31 -13.76 -41.03
C SER A 117 -44.08 -14.84 -40.26
N ALA A 118 -44.36 -14.60 -38.97
CA ALA A 118 -45.19 -15.49 -38.16
C ALA A 118 -46.64 -15.54 -38.69
N VAL A 119 -47.26 -14.38 -38.96
CA VAL A 119 -48.61 -14.30 -39.53
C VAL A 119 -48.71 -15.02 -40.88
N LYS A 120 -47.70 -14.87 -41.76
CA LYS A 120 -47.64 -15.64 -43.02
C LYS A 120 -47.64 -17.14 -42.75
N THR A 121 -46.80 -17.60 -41.82
CA THR A 121 -46.66 -19.01 -41.45
C THR A 121 -47.96 -19.57 -40.88
N ASP A 122 -48.62 -18.85 -39.98
CA ASP A 122 -49.90 -19.24 -39.38
C ASP A 122 -51.03 -19.31 -40.42
N LEU A 123 -51.07 -18.35 -41.36
CA LEU A 123 -52.01 -18.38 -42.49
C LEU A 123 -51.74 -19.57 -43.44
N GLU A 124 -50.47 -19.95 -43.67
CA GLU A 124 -50.14 -21.16 -44.44
C GLU A 124 -50.61 -22.43 -43.73
N LYS A 125 -50.41 -22.49 -42.42
CA LYS A 125 -50.82 -23.60 -41.58
C LYS A 125 -52.35 -23.74 -41.56
N ALA A 126 -53.08 -22.64 -41.37
CA ALA A 126 -54.54 -22.62 -41.40
C ALA A 126 -55.10 -23.10 -42.75
N LEU A 127 -54.48 -22.71 -43.87
CA LEU A 127 -54.83 -23.22 -45.20
C LEU A 127 -54.58 -24.72 -45.36
N THR A 128 -53.52 -25.25 -44.73
CA THR A 128 -53.17 -26.67 -44.78
C THR A 128 -54.15 -27.50 -43.96
N GLU A 129 -54.51 -27.04 -42.75
CA GLU A 129 -55.49 -27.68 -41.88
C GLU A 129 -56.90 -27.70 -42.50
N LEU A 130 -57.32 -26.62 -43.20
CA LEU A 130 -58.61 -26.58 -43.88
C LEU A 130 -58.70 -27.55 -45.08
N ARG A 131 -57.55 -27.82 -45.73
CA ARG A 131 -57.42 -28.75 -46.87
C ARG A 131 -57.76 -30.19 -46.48
N GLU A 132 -57.57 -30.54 -45.21
CA GLU A 132 -57.74 -31.89 -44.67
C GLU A 132 -59.16 -32.14 -44.11
N ALA A 133 -60.01 -31.12 -43.99
CA ALA A 133 -61.37 -31.22 -43.46
C ALA A 133 -62.42 -31.69 -44.51
N ASP A 134 -63.44 -32.44 -44.08
CA ASP A 134 -64.50 -33.02 -44.93
C ASP A 134 -65.87 -32.36 -44.70
N THR A 135 -66.13 -31.24 -45.38
CA THR A 135 -67.39 -30.47 -45.29
C THR A 135 -67.80 -29.87 -46.64
N LYS A 136 -69.12 -29.63 -46.80
CA LYS A 136 -69.77 -29.34 -48.09
C LYS A 136 -69.49 -27.94 -48.69
N ASP A 137 -68.93 -27.00 -47.93
CA ASP A 137 -68.68 -25.61 -48.37
C ASP A 137 -67.17 -25.29 -48.57
N LYS A 138 -66.35 -26.34 -48.74
CA LYS A 138 -64.89 -26.30 -48.69
C LYS A 138 -64.22 -25.40 -49.74
N GLU A 139 -64.71 -25.39 -50.98
CA GLU A 139 -64.04 -24.66 -52.06
C GLU A 139 -64.20 -23.14 -51.96
N GLU A 140 -65.35 -22.67 -51.50
CA GLU A 140 -65.67 -21.24 -51.41
C GLU A 140 -64.93 -20.57 -50.24
N VAL A 141 -64.85 -21.24 -49.09
CA VAL A 141 -64.07 -20.79 -47.93
C VAL A 141 -62.57 -20.81 -48.23
N MET A 142 -62.09 -21.81 -48.98
CA MET A 142 -60.68 -21.89 -49.38
C MET A 142 -60.27 -20.76 -50.33
N ALA A 143 -61.11 -20.42 -51.31
CA ALA A 143 -60.85 -19.32 -52.23
C ALA A 143 -60.83 -17.95 -51.51
N ALA A 144 -61.76 -17.72 -50.59
CA ALA A 144 -61.81 -16.51 -49.78
C ALA A 144 -60.57 -16.36 -48.87
N LEU A 145 -60.11 -17.47 -48.28
CA LEU A 145 -58.94 -17.46 -47.40
C LEU A 145 -57.61 -17.25 -48.15
N ILE A 146 -57.49 -17.80 -49.37
CA ILE A 146 -56.32 -17.55 -50.24
C ILE A 146 -56.27 -16.09 -50.69
N ALA A 147 -57.41 -15.51 -51.09
CA ALA A 147 -57.50 -14.10 -51.47
C ALA A 147 -57.17 -13.18 -50.28
N ALA A 148 -57.72 -13.46 -49.10
CA ALA A 148 -57.42 -12.71 -47.88
C ALA A 148 -55.94 -12.80 -47.48
N LYS A 149 -55.31 -13.97 -47.59
CA LYS A 149 -53.87 -14.14 -47.33
C LYS A 149 -53.01 -13.28 -48.26
N ALA A 150 -53.31 -13.28 -49.56
CA ALA A 150 -52.56 -12.51 -50.55
C ALA A 150 -52.71 -10.99 -50.30
N GLU A 151 -53.92 -10.53 -50.00
CA GLU A 151 -54.18 -9.12 -49.73
C GLU A 151 -53.51 -8.63 -48.43
N ILE A 152 -53.64 -9.40 -47.33
CA ILE A 152 -53.02 -9.07 -46.05
C ILE A 152 -51.50 -9.05 -46.17
N THR A 153 -50.92 -10.02 -46.87
CA THR A 153 -49.47 -10.09 -47.09
C THR A 153 -48.96 -8.88 -47.90
N ALA A 154 -49.64 -8.52 -48.99
CA ALA A 154 -49.23 -7.37 -49.81
C ALA A 154 -49.32 -6.04 -49.05
N LYS A 155 -50.36 -5.85 -48.22
CA LYS A 155 -50.51 -4.65 -47.39
C LYS A 155 -49.41 -4.54 -46.33
N LEU A 156 -49.08 -5.66 -45.67
CA LEU A 156 -48.05 -5.67 -44.63
C LEU A 156 -46.65 -5.39 -45.21
N GLU A 157 -46.32 -5.93 -46.38
CA GLU A 157 -45.04 -5.65 -47.05
C GLU A 157 -44.94 -4.22 -47.58
N ALA A 158 -46.04 -3.65 -48.10
CA ALA A 158 -46.06 -2.25 -48.52
C ALA A 158 -45.85 -1.29 -47.34
N MET A 159 -46.48 -1.57 -46.20
CA MET A 159 -46.28 -0.79 -44.97
C MET A 159 -44.84 -0.89 -44.44
N LYS A 160 -44.20 -2.06 -44.59
CA LYS A 160 -42.79 -2.25 -44.22
C LYS A 160 -41.86 -1.40 -45.10
N ALA A 161 -42.03 -1.48 -46.43
CA ALA A 161 -41.21 -0.73 -47.37
C ALA A 161 -41.31 0.80 -47.16
N GLU A 162 -42.52 1.31 -46.88
CA GLU A 162 -42.72 2.73 -46.57
C GLU A 162 -41.99 3.17 -45.29
N ALA A 163 -41.94 2.30 -44.27
CA ALA A 163 -41.23 2.58 -43.02
C ALA A 163 -39.70 2.58 -43.20
N GLU A 164 -39.17 1.67 -44.03
CA GLU A 164 -37.74 1.61 -44.37
C GLU A 164 -37.27 2.83 -45.17
N ASP A 165 -38.09 3.32 -46.11
CA ASP A 165 -37.76 4.54 -46.87
C ASP A 165 -37.79 5.81 -46.00
N LYS A 166 -38.74 5.90 -45.06
CA LYS A 166 -38.76 6.97 -44.06
C LYS A 166 -37.52 6.96 -43.16
N LEU A 167 -37.07 5.77 -42.74
CA LEU A 167 -35.84 5.62 -41.95
C LEU A 167 -34.62 6.16 -42.70
N LYS A 168 -34.43 5.78 -43.98
CA LYS A 168 -33.31 6.28 -44.80
C LYS A 168 -33.33 7.81 -44.95
N SER A 169 -34.50 8.41 -45.13
CA SER A 169 -34.63 9.88 -45.23
C SER A 169 -34.22 10.58 -43.93
N VAL A 170 -34.56 10.00 -42.77
CA VAL A 170 -34.17 10.53 -41.45
C VAL A 170 -32.66 10.41 -41.25
N GLU A 171 -32.06 9.26 -41.58
CA GLU A 171 -30.61 9.04 -41.48
C GLU A 171 -29.80 10.00 -42.37
N SER A 172 -30.28 10.26 -43.60
CA SER A 172 -29.65 11.25 -44.49
C SER A 172 -29.71 12.68 -43.94
N THR A 173 -30.79 13.04 -43.24
CA THR A 173 -30.93 14.38 -42.64
C THR A 173 -29.97 14.55 -41.46
N ILE A 174 -29.83 13.52 -40.62
CA ILE A 174 -28.89 13.49 -39.50
C ILE A 174 -27.45 13.70 -39.99
N ALA A 175 -27.04 13.03 -41.07
CA ALA A 175 -25.70 13.18 -41.64
C ALA A 175 -25.43 14.63 -42.10
N GLY A 176 -26.40 15.28 -42.77
CA GLY A 176 -26.27 16.67 -43.20
C GLY A 176 -26.20 17.68 -42.06
N LEU A 177 -26.87 17.40 -40.93
CA LEU A 177 -26.81 18.27 -39.75
C LEU A 177 -25.46 18.15 -39.01
N LYS A 178 -24.87 16.95 -38.94
CA LYS A 178 -23.54 16.74 -38.33
C LYS A 178 -22.42 17.49 -39.06
N GLU A 179 -22.50 17.59 -40.38
CA GLU A 179 -21.52 18.37 -41.16
C GLU A 179 -21.62 19.86 -40.84
N LYS A 180 -22.84 20.40 -40.68
CA LYS A 180 -23.04 21.81 -40.32
C LYS A 180 -22.57 22.13 -38.90
N ASP A 181 -22.76 21.20 -37.97
CA ASP A 181 -22.26 21.26 -36.60
C ASP A 181 -20.73 21.44 -36.58
N SER A 182 -20.00 20.59 -37.30
CA SER A 182 -18.54 20.69 -37.38
C SER A 182 -18.05 22.01 -37.99
N GLN A 183 -18.76 22.55 -38.98
CA GLN A 183 -18.43 23.86 -39.57
C GLN A 183 -18.67 25.03 -38.59
N LEU A 184 -19.70 24.94 -37.77
CA LEU A 184 -20.03 25.96 -36.78
C LEU A 184 -18.98 25.99 -35.65
N GLU A 185 -18.58 24.82 -35.13
CA GLU A 185 -17.52 24.69 -34.12
C GLU A 185 -16.21 25.32 -34.58
N LYS A 186 -15.80 25.03 -35.83
CA LYS A 186 -14.58 25.59 -36.40
C LYS A 186 -14.62 27.12 -36.41
N ARG A 187 -15.76 27.71 -36.78
CA ARG A 187 -15.92 29.17 -36.89
C ARG A 187 -15.94 29.86 -35.52
N ILE A 188 -16.50 29.21 -34.50
CA ILE A 188 -16.48 29.69 -33.11
C ILE A 188 -15.03 29.75 -32.60
N ASN A 189 -14.21 28.74 -32.87
CA ASN A 189 -12.81 28.71 -32.44
C ASN A 189 -11.96 29.78 -33.15
N GLU A 190 -12.16 29.97 -34.46
CA GLU A 190 -11.47 31.05 -35.21
C GLU A 190 -11.81 32.45 -34.65
N LEU A 191 -13.04 32.68 -34.18
CA LEU A 191 -13.44 33.96 -33.56
C LEU A 191 -12.83 34.17 -32.17
N LYS A 192 -12.65 33.11 -31.38
CA LYS A 192 -11.97 33.16 -30.08
C LYS A 192 -10.51 33.56 -30.21
N GLU A 193 -9.79 32.94 -31.14
CA GLU A 193 -8.37 33.25 -31.40
C GLU A 193 -8.15 34.70 -31.86
N TYR A 194 -9.09 35.27 -32.61
CA TYR A 194 -9.03 36.67 -33.05
C TYR A 194 -9.14 37.66 -31.87
N VAL A 195 -10.00 37.39 -30.89
CA VAL A 195 -10.16 38.23 -29.69
C VAL A 195 -8.90 38.21 -28.82
N ASP A 196 -8.30 37.03 -28.64
CA ASP A 196 -7.11 36.86 -27.80
C ASP A 196 -5.87 37.52 -28.41
N SER A 197 -5.69 37.43 -29.73
CA SER A 197 -4.56 38.05 -30.44
C SER A 197 -4.67 39.58 -30.56
N GLY A 198 -5.89 40.13 -30.72
CA GLY A 198 -6.13 41.58 -30.75
C GLY A 198 -5.86 42.28 -29.41
N LEU A 199 -6.13 41.59 -28.28
CA LEU A 199 -5.87 42.11 -26.93
C LEU A 199 -4.36 42.20 -26.63
N SER A 200 -3.55 41.24 -27.11
CA SER A 200 -2.10 41.23 -26.86
C SER A 200 -1.37 42.34 -27.62
N GLY A 201 -1.73 42.57 -28.89
CA GLY A 201 -1.07 43.57 -29.74
C GLY A 201 -1.29 45.02 -29.27
N THR A 202 -2.46 45.32 -28.71
CA THR A 202 -2.79 46.66 -28.19
C THR A 202 -2.05 46.96 -26.88
N LYS A 203 -1.85 45.92 -26.05
CA LYS A 203 -1.13 45.99 -24.77
C LYS A 203 0.38 46.23 -24.94
N ASP A 204 1.01 45.54 -25.88
CA ASP A 204 2.45 45.70 -26.18
C ASP A 204 2.78 47.07 -26.80
N TRP A 205 1.89 47.60 -27.63
CA TRP A 205 2.07 48.93 -28.23
C TRP A 205 1.97 50.07 -27.20
N ALA A 206 1.05 49.97 -26.23
CA ALA A 206 0.91 50.93 -25.15
C ALA A 206 2.14 50.94 -24.22
N LEU A 207 2.62 49.76 -23.82
CA LEU A 207 3.81 49.59 -22.97
C LEU A 207 5.09 50.18 -23.59
N LYS A 208 5.22 50.11 -24.92
CA LYS A 208 6.41 50.57 -25.65
C LYS A 208 6.42 52.09 -25.89
N THR A 209 5.25 52.72 -25.87
CA THR A 209 5.08 54.17 -26.08
C THR A 209 5.29 54.95 -24.77
N PHE A 210 4.95 54.37 -23.62
CA PHE A 210 5.15 55.00 -22.30
C PHE A 210 6.59 54.91 -21.77
N SER A 211 7.42 54.01 -22.31
CA SER A 211 8.81 53.84 -21.86
C SER A 211 9.80 54.89 -22.37
N THR A 212 9.38 55.79 -23.27
CA THR A 212 10.26 56.81 -23.88
C THR A 212 10.22 58.19 -23.20
N LEU A 213 9.44 58.35 -22.12
CA LEU A 213 9.24 59.62 -21.42
C LEU A 213 10.00 59.76 -20.09
N GLU A 214 10.59 58.67 -19.57
CA GLU A 214 11.31 58.64 -18.28
C GLU A 214 12.85 58.70 -18.44
N SER A 215 13.35 59.40 -19.47
CA SER A 215 14.79 59.57 -19.69
C SER A 215 15.26 61.02 -19.58
N GLN A 216 15.13 61.66 -18.40
CA GLN A 216 15.86 62.89 -18.00
C GLN A 216 15.92 63.02 -16.44
N LYS A 217 16.62 62.16 -15.69
CA LYS A 217 18.06 62.17 -15.32
C LYS A 217 18.60 63.47 -14.68
N ALA A 218 18.65 63.52 -13.33
CA ALA A 218 19.80 63.99 -12.52
C ALA A 218 19.52 64.16 -11.00
N ILE A 219 18.25 64.22 -10.55
CA ILE A 219 17.90 64.17 -9.10
C ILE A 219 17.29 62.81 -8.73
N GLU A 220 16.87 62.05 -9.73
CA GLU A 220 16.49 60.65 -9.57
C GLU A 220 17.66 59.76 -9.17
N GLU A 221 18.90 59.98 -9.61
CA GLU A 221 19.98 58.99 -9.43
C GLU A 221 20.28 58.62 -7.95
N ASP A 222 20.15 59.56 -7.01
CA ASP A 222 20.36 59.28 -5.57
C ASP A 222 19.14 58.64 -4.88
N ILE A 223 17.92 59.00 -5.30
CA ILE A 223 16.69 58.34 -4.80
C ILE A 223 16.45 57.01 -5.53
N THR A 224 16.93 56.85 -6.76
CA THR A 224 16.87 55.65 -7.62
C THR A 224 17.92 54.61 -7.23
N SER A 225 18.99 54.96 -6.50
CA SER A 225 19.87 53.96 -5.89
C SER A 225 19.21 53.27 -4.67
N ILE A 226 18.55 54.06 -3.83
CA ILE A 226 17.85 53.55 -2.62
C ILE A 226 16.50 52.93 -2.98
N LYS A 227 15.72 53.59 -3.85
CA LYS A 227 14.49 53.04 -4.40
C LYS A 227 14.78 51.93 -5.42
N GLY A 228 15.94 51.88 -6.08
CA GLY A 228 16.37 50.76 -6.92
C GLY A 228 16.83 49.53 -6.12
N SER A 229 17.30 49.73 -4.88
CA SER A 229 17.52 48.61 -3.95
C SER A 229 16.20 48.11 -3.35
N VAL A 230 15.26 49.00 -3.03
CA VAL A 230 13.93 48.65 -2.52
C VAL A 230 13.01 48.09 -3.62
N GLU A 231 12.98 48.68 -4.80
CA GLU A 231 12.26 48.20 -5.99
C GLU A 231 13.02 47.05 -6.65
N GLY A 232 14.33 46.92 -6.47
CA GLY A 232 15.10 45.72 -6.83
C GLY A 232 14.81 44.56 -5.88
N LEU A 233 14.56 44.82 -4.59
CA LEU A 233 14.02 43.83 -3.64
C LEU A 233 12.54 43.56 -3.90
N LYS A 234 11.74 44.55 -4.31
CA LYS A 234 10.31 44.39 -4.64
C LYS A 234 10.11 43.69 -5.99
N THR A 235 10.98 43.94 -6.95
CA THR A 235 11.08 43.22 -8.23
C THR A 235 11.70 41.86 -7.99
N SER A 236 12.72 41.68 -7.13
CA SER A 236 13.21 40.34 -6.77
C SER A 236 12.20 39.55 -5.94
N LEU A 237 11.37 40.19 -5.13
CA LEU A 237 10.29 39.56 -4.37
C LEU A 237 9.11 39.24 -5.29
N SER A 238 8.74 40.13 -6.21
CA SER A 238 7.71 39.89 -7.22
C SER A 238 8.18 38.92 -8.32
N ASP A 239 9.47 38.89 -8.66
CA ASP A 239 10.11 37.93 -9.57
C ASP A 239 10.44 36.62 -8.86
N LEU A 240 10.63 36.60 -7.53
CA LEU A 240 10.62 35.39 -6.71
C LEU A 240 9.19 34.86 -6.58
N GLU A 241 8.17 35.70 -6.35
CA GLU A 241 6.75 35.32 -6.31
C GLU A 241 6.28 34.83 -7.68
N LYS A 242 6.67 35.49 -8.78
CA LYS A 242 6.42 35.06 -10.16
C LYS A 242 7.28 33.85 -10.56
N ARG A 243 8.51 33.69 -10.07
CA ARG A 243 9.29 32.44 -10.23
C ARG A 243 8.79 31.31 -9.32
N LEU A 244 8.15 31.59 -8.20
CA LEU A 244 7.51 30.59 -7.33
C LEU A 244 6.15 30.17 -7.91
N SER A 245 5.38 31.10 -8.48
CA SER A 245 4.04 30.85 -8.98
C SER A 245 3.99 30.48 -10.47
N GLU A 246 4.79 31.10 -11.33
CA GLU A 246 4.82 30.79 -12.78
C GLU A 246 5.99 29.87 -13.13
N LYS A 247 7.23 30.15 -12.68
CA LYS A 247 8.38 29.29 -13.03
C LYS A 247 8.39 27.97 -12.27
N PHE A 248 8.05 27.94 -10.97
CA PHE A 248 7.92 26.68 -10.24
C PHE A 248 6.69 25.91 -10.71
N SER A 249 5.56 26.56 -11.04
CA SER A 249 4.41 25.84 -11.60
C SER A 249 4.68 25.33 -13.01
N LYS A 250 5.38 26.09 -13.88
CA LYS A 250 5.75 25.68 -15.25
C LYS A 250 6.97 24.74 -15.30
N ASP A 251 7.90 24.84 -14.35
CA ASP A 251 9.01 23.89 -14.15
C ASP A 251 8.48 22.63 -13.47
N LEU A 252 7.45 22.71 -12.60
CA LEU A 252 6.73 21.54 -12.08
C LEU A 252 5.88 20.93 -13.18
N GLU A 253 5.17 21.70 -14.03
CA GLU A 253 4.44 21.18 -15.20
C GLU A 253 5.39 20.61 -16.25
N SER A 254 6.56 21.23 -16.51
CA SER A 254 7.57 20.70 -17.44
C SER A 254 8.36 19.52 -16.85
N ALA A 255 8.61 19.50 -15.53
CA ALA A 255 9.21 18.37 -14.85
C ALA A 255 8.21 17.23 -14.66
N VAL A 256 6.93 17.53 -14.45
CA VAL A 256 5.83 16.54 -14.40
C VAL A 256 5.53 16.03 -15.79
N ALA A 257 5.48 16.86 -16.84
CA ALA A 257 5.35 16.41 -18.24
C ALA A 257 6.60 15.66 -18.72
N GLY A 258 7.80 16.08 -18.28
CA GLY A 258 9.06 15.38 -18.54
C GLY A 258 9.19 14.08 -17.74
N LEU A 259 8.62 14.02 -16.53
CA LEU A 259 8.44 12.80 -15.76
C LEU A 259 7.36 11.93 -16.40
N ASP A 260 6.24 12.45 -16.89
CA ASP A 260 5.19 11.69 -17.58
C ASP A 260 5.69 11.12 -18.89
N SER A 261 6.53 11.86 -19.62
CA SER A 261 7.22 11.37 -20.82
C SER A 261 8.27 10.32 -20.47
N LYS A 262 9.08 10.50 -19.41
CA LYS A 262 10.07 9.50 -18.97
C LYS A 262 9.42 8.29 -18.30
N ILE A 263 8.30 8.47 -17.61
CA ILE A 263 7.49 7.42 -17.02
C ILE A 263 6.79 6.70 -18.16
N SER A 264 6.27 7.36 -19.18
CA SER A 264 5.69 6.71 -20.36
C SER A 264 6.75 5.96 -21.18
N GLU A 265 7.95 6.51 -21.37
CA GLU A 265 9.08 5.81 -22.00
C GLU A 265 9.57 4.65 -21.14
N GLN A 266 9.69 4.81 -19.82
CA GLN A 266 10.07 3.73 -18.92
C GLN A 266 8.98 2.69 -18.77
N VAL A 267 7.70 3.06 -18.81
CA VAL A 267 6.55 2.14 -18.80
C VAL A 267 6.48 1.41 -20.14
N ALA A 268 6.72 2.06 -21.27
CA ALA A 268 6.82 1.40 -22.58
C ALA A 268 8.03 0.46 -22.65
N ALA A 269 9.19 0.87 -22.09
CA ALA A 269 10.39 0.03 -21.99
C ALA A 269 10.20 -1.13 -21.00
N LEU A 270 9.53 -0.91 -19.87
CA LEU A 270 9.16 -1.96 -18.91
C LEU A 270 8.13 -2.89 -19.52
N THR A 271 7.15 -2.37 -20.26
CA THR A 271 6.11 -3.17 -20.92
C THR A 271 6.73 -4.03 -22.01
N THR A 272 7.68 -3.49 -22.79
CA THR A 272 8.43 -4.25 -23.79
C THR A 272 9.32 -5.30 -23.12
N ALA A 273 10.08 -4.92 -22.08
CA ALA A 273 10.94 -5.86 -21.33
C ALA A 273 10.14 -6.95 -20.61
N TYR A 274 8.97 -6.63 -20.04
CA TYR A 274 8.08 -7.62 -19.46
C TYR A 274 7.42 -8.48 -20.53
N THR A 275 7.04 -7.93 -21.68
CA THR A 275 6.45 -8.71 -22.77
C THR A 275 7.48 -9.68 -23.36
N GLU A 276 8.72 -9.26 -23.53
CA GLU A 276 9.83 -10.11 -23.95
C GLU A 276 10.23 -11.13 -22.88
N ALA A 277 10.25 -10.75 -21.59
CA ALA A 277 10.52 -11.66 -20.48
C ALA A 277 9.39 -12.68 -20.30
N ILE A 278 8.12 -12.28 -20.50
CA ILE A 278 6.97 -13.18 -20.48
C ILE A 278 7.00 -14.10 -21.70
N ALA A 279 7.38 -13.62 -22.88
CA ALA A 279 7.56 -14.47 -24.06
C ALA A 279 8.70 -15.48 -23.88
N SER A 280 9.82 -15.06 -23.29
CA SER A 280 10.95 -15.92 -22.95
C SER A 280 10.58 -16.94 -21.86
N ALA A 281 9.91 -16.49 -20.80
CA ALA A 281 9.41 -17.37 -19.75
C ALA A 281 8.34 -18.35 -20.29
N LYS A 282 7.48 -17.91 -21.22
CA LYS A 282 6.52 -18.78 -21.90
C LYS A 282 7.24 -19.83 -22.75
N SER A 283 8.26 -19.46 -23.50
CA SER A 283 9.06 -20.40 -24.29
C SER A 283 9.87 -21.38 -23.42
N GLU A 284 10.37 -20.93 -22.26
CA GLU A 284 11.06 -21.78 -21.27
C GLU A 284 10.09 -22.71 -20.55
N ILE A 285 8.89 -22.23 -20.20
CA ILE A 285 7.81 -23.03 -19.62
C ILE A 285 7.29 -24.03 -20.65
N GLU A 286 7.10 -23.66 -21.93
CA GLU A 286 6.70 -24.59 -22.99
C GLU A 286 7.77 -25.66 -23.23
N SER A 287 9.06 -25.31 -23.25
CA SER A 287 10.16 -26.29 -23.31
C SER A 287 10.20 -27.19 -22.06
N ALA A 288 10.02 -26.63 -20.86
CA ALA A 288 10.05 -27.37 -19.61
C ALA A 288 8.83 -28.29 -19.45
N TYR A 289 7.64 -27.84 -19.85
CA TYR A 289 6.43 -28.66 -19.86
C TYR A 289 6.49 -29.72 -20.95
N THR A 290 7.03 -29.43 -22.13
CA THR A 290 7.21 -30.44 -23.18
C THR A 290 8.18 -31.52 -22.71
N ALA A 291 9.32 -31.16 -22.10
CA ALA A 291 10.26 -32.11 -21.51
C ALA A 291 9.68 -32.88 -20.30
N ALA A 292 8.86 -32.21 -19.47
CA ALA A 292 8.19 -32.84 -18.33
C ALA A 292 7.07 -33.79 -18.78
N ILE A 293 6.33 -33.47 -19.84
CA ILE A 293 5.32 -34.35 -20.45
C ILE A 293 6.01 -35.53 -21.13
N GLU A 294 7.13 -35.32 -21.83
CA GLU A 294 7.92 -36.39 -22.45
C GLU A 294 8.46 -37.35 -21.38
N THR A 295 8.91 -36.81 -20.23
CA THR A 295 9.35 -37.60 -19.07
C THR A 295 8.18 -38.32 -18.40
N ALA A 296 7.03 -37.65 -18.20
CA ALA A 296 5.84 -38.24 -17.61
C ALA A 296 5.24 -39.33 -18.51
N ILE A 297 5.26 -39.17 -19.84
CA ILE A 297 4.87 -40.21 -20.80
C ILE A 297 5.83 -41.39 -20.70
N LYS A 298 7.14 -41.15 -20.57
CA LYS A 298 8.15 -42.22 -20.40
C LYS A 298 8.02 -42.96 -19.07
N ASP A 299 7.66 -42.26 -18.00
CA ASP A 299 7.38 -42.82 -16.68
C ASP A 299 6.05 -43.57 -16.65
N LEU A 300 5.04 -43.10 -17.39
CA LEU A 300 3.80 -43.83 -17.65
C LEU A 300 4.04 -45.07 -18.50
N GLU A 301 4.88 -45.00 -19.53
CA GLU A 301 5.27 -46.15 -20.35
C GLU A 301 6.04 -47.19 -19.53
N THR A 302 6.88 -46.73 -18.59
CA THR A 302 7.61 -47.57 -17.65
C THR A 302 6.68 -48.18 -16.60
N SER A 303 5.73 -47.40 -16.08
CA SER A 303 4.71 -47.87 -15.14
C SER A 303 3.71 -48.81 -15.81
N LEU A 304 3.37 -48.60 -17.08
CA LEU A 304 2.51 -49.49 -17.86
C LEU A 304 3.26 -50.78 -18.22
N LYS A 305 4.56 -50.73 -18.55
CA LYS A 305 5.40 -51.93 -18.69
C LYS A 305 5.55 -52.68 -17.37
N SER A 306 5.68 -51.98 -16.24
CA SER A 306 5.72 -52.57 -14.90
C SER A 306 4.38 -53.21 -14.54
N TRP A 307 3.27 -52.51 -14.81
CA TRP A 307 1.91 -52.99 -14.55
C TRP A 307 1.52 -54.16 -15.46
N VAL A 308 1.86 -54.13 -16.76
CA VAL A 308 1.68 -55.27 -17.66
C VAL A 308 2.55 -56.44 -17.21
N ASN A 309 3.80 -56.22 -16.80
CA ASN A 309 4.65 -57.29 -16.26
C ASN A 309 4.15 -57.84 -14.91
N GLU A 310 3.61 -57.00 -14.03
CA GLU A 310 3.00 -57.37 -12.75
C GLU A 310 1.66 -58.10 -12.94
N THR A 311 0.87 -57.68 -13.93
CA THR A 311 -0.38 -58.33 -14.32
C THR A 311 -0.10 -59.68 -15.03
N LEU A 312 1.03 -59.80 -15.76
CA LEU A 312 1.52 -61.08 -16.30
C LEU A 312 2.14 -61.99 -15.22
N THR A 313 2.66 -61.45 -14.12
CA THR A 313 3.21 -62.21 -12.98
C THR A 313 2.16 -62.55 -11.90
N ALA A 314 0.91 -62.10 -12.07
CA ALA A 314 -0.25 -62.57 -11.31
C ALA A 314 -0.90 -63.86 -11.89
N TYR A 315 -0.29 -64.49 -12.90
CA TYR A 315 -0.48 -65.92 -13.17
C TYR A 315 0.53 -66.72 -12.34
N SER A 316 0.11 -67.17 -11.16
CA SER A 316 0.90 -68.01 -10.27
C SER A 316 1.30 -69.34 -10.93
N THR A 317 2.62 -69.57 -11.05
CA THR A 317 3.30 -70.87 -10.94
C THR A 317 2.56 -72.10 -11.48
N ILE A 318 2.70 -72.33 -12.79
CA ILE A 318 2.55 -73.66 -13.44
C ILE A 318 3.32 -74.75 -12.65
N ALA A 319 4.42 -74.42 -11.99
CA ALA A 319 5.22 -75.36 -11.20
C ALA A 319 4.62 -75.79 -9.83
N SER A 320 3.69 -75.03 -9.23
CA SER A 320 3.05 -75.42 -7.96
C SER A 320 1.81 -76.28 -8.19
N THR A 321 1.16 -76.10 -9.34
CA THR A 321 0.02 -76.92 -9.78
C THR A 321 0.50 -78.26 -10.35
N GLU A 322 1.65 -78.33 -11.04
CA GLU A 322 2.23 -79.57 -11.58
C GLU A 322 2.65 -80.59 -10.50
N SER A 323 3.15 -80.14 -9.34
CA SER A 323 3.53 -81.05 -8.24
C SER A 323 2.35 -81.61 -7.45
N MET A 324 1.22 -80.88 -7.36
CA MET A 324 -0.01 -81.38 -6.73
C MET A 324 -0.82 -82.25 -7.71
N ILE A 325 -0.78 -81.95 -9.02
CA ILE A 325 -1.39 -82.77 -10.09
C ILE A 325 -0.68 -84.12 -10.23
N SER A 326 0.64 -84.23 -10.05
CA SER A 326 1.39 -85.50 -10.11
C SER A 326 1.01 -86.49 -8.99
N THR A 327 0.81 -85.99 -7.76
CA THR A 327 0.37 -86.81 -6.62
C THR A 327 -1.11 -87.15 -6.71
N LEU A 328 -1.98 -86.21 -7.12
CA LEU A 328 -3.40 -86.50 -7.35
C LEU A 328 -3.61 -87.49 -8.51
N LYS A 329 -2.81 -87.41 -9.58
CA LYS A 329 -2.87 -88.30 -10.75
C LYS A 329 -2.53 -89.76 -10.40
N THR A 330 -1.54 -89.98 -9.55
CA THR A 330 -1.16 -91.34 -9.09
C THR A 330 -2.21 -91.96 -8.15
N GLU A 331 -2.91 -91.14 -7.37
CA GLU A 331 -4.03 -91.55 -6.51
C GLU A 331 -5.33 -91.80 -7.32
N LEU A 332 -5.58 -90.97 -8.36
CA LEU A 332 -6.71 -91.08 -9.27
C LEU A 332 -6.59 -92.27 -10.23
N GLU A 333 -5.40 -92.60 -10.75
CA GLU A 333 -5.19 -93.75 -11.66
C GLU A 333 -5.49 -95.10 -10.96
N GLY A 334 -5.22 -95.23 -9.66
CA GLY A 334 -5.62 -96.40 -8.86
C GLY A 334 -7.11 -96.46 -8.47
N GLN A 335 -7.78 -95.31 -8.36
CA GLN A 335 -9.23 -95.24 -8.15
C GLN A 335 -10.03 -95.42 -9.46
N LEU A 336 -9.44 -95.07 -10.62
CA LEU A 336 -10.08 -95.19 -11.93
C LEU A 336 -10.16 -96.65 -12.40
N GLU A 337 -9.12 -97.46 -12.15
CA GLU A 337 -9.08 -98.90 -12.51
C GLU A 337 -10.14 -99.72 -11.73
N SER A 338 -10.49 -99.28 -10.52
CA SER A 338 -11.55 -99.87 -9.68
C SER A 338 -12.96 -99.33 -9.99
N GLN A 339 -13.08 -98.11 -10.52
CA GLN A 339 -14.36 -97.52 -10.97
C GLN A 339 -14.75 -97.90 -12.40
N GLU A 340 -13.81 -98.26 -13.27
CA GLU A 340 -14.07 -98.74 -14.64
C GLU A 340 -14.95 -100.01 -14.63
N THR A 341 -14.69 -100.94 -13.70
CA THR A 341 -15.49 -102.16 -13.49
C THR A 341 -16.89 -101.88 -12.90
N TYR A 342 -17.06 -100.77 -12.18
CA TYR A 342 -18.35 -100.35 -11.59
C TYR A 342 -19.22 -99.59 -12.60
N LEU A 343 -18.60 -98.79 -13.48
CA LEU A 343 -19.29 -97.96 -14.46
C LEU A 343 -19.82 -98.76 -15.67
N GLU A 344 -19.21 -99.87 -16.08
CA GLU A 344 -19.78 -100.77 -17.11
C GLU A 344 -21.17 -101.32 -16.70
N ASN A 345 -21.37 -101.54 -15.40
CA ASN A 345 -22.64 -102.01 -14.85
C ASN A 345 -23.68 -100.88 -14.69
N LEU A 346 -23.25 -99.63 -14.51
CA LEU A 346 -24.12 -98.47 -14.36
C LEU A 346 -24.62 -97.91 -15.71
N VAL A 347 -23.84 -98.07 -16.78
CA VAL A 347 -24.20 -97.65 -18.16
C VAL A 347 -25.43 -98.39 -18.69
N ASN A 348 -25.69 -99.63 -18.26
CA ASN A 348 -26.92 -100.35 -18.59
C ASN A 348 -28.19 -99.79 -17.91
N ALA A 349 -28.05 -99.01 -16.83
CA ALA A 349 -29.18 -98.46 -16.06
C ALA A 349 -29.63 -97.05 -16.51
N LEU A 350 -28.80 -96.28 -17.21
CA LEU A 350 -29.03 -94.86 -17.54
C LEU A 350 -29.65 -94.61 -18.93
N SER A 351 -30.09 -95.65 -19.65
CA SER A 351 -30.86 -95.51 -20.89
C SER A 351 -32.27 -94.91 -20.72
N LYS A 352 -32.67 -94.54 -19.48
CA LYS A 352 -34.00 -93.99 -19.15
C LYS A 352 -34.04 -92.50 -18.78
N GLY A 353 -32.93 -91.76 -18.81
CA GLY A 353 -32.84 -90.38 -18.28
C GLY A 353 -32.89 -89.21 -19.28
N VAL A 354 -33.22 -89.42 -20.56
CA VAL A 354 -32.98 -88.44 -21.64
C VAL A 354 -34.06 -87.32 -21.76
N ALA A 355 -35.17 -87.37 -21.02
CA ALA A 355 -36.24 -86.37 -21.15
C ALA A 355 -36.01 -85.03 -20.38
N GLY A 356 -35.05 -84.97 -19.46
CA GLY A 356 -34.82 -83.80 -18.59
C GLY A 356 -33.90 -82.72 -19.18
N LEU A 357 -32.97 -83.09 -20.06
CA LEU A 357 -31.91 -82.19 -20.56
C LEU A 357 -32.39 -81.22 -21.66
N ALA A 358 -33.51 -81.51 -22.32
CA ALA A 358 -34.04 -80.64 -23.40
C ALA A 358 -34.66 -79.32 -22.88
N LYS A 359 -35.14 -79.27 -21.62
CA LYS A 359 -35.76 -78.06 -21.04
C LYS A 359 -34.76 -77.03 -20.50
N ALA A 360 -33.62 -77.49 -19.96
CA ALA A 360 -32.61 -76.60 -19.39
C ALA A 360 -31.82 -75.81 -20.46
N ASN A 361 -31.69 -76.36 -21.66
CA ASN A 361 -30.95 -75.72 -22.76
C ASN A 361 -31.74 -74.57 -23.44
N ASP A 362 -33.08 -74.62 -23.39
CA ASP A 362 -33.97 -73.58 -23.91
C ASP A 362 -34.01 -72.32 -23.03
N GLU A 363 -33.88 -72.48 -21.70
CA GLU A 363 -33.78 -71.34 -20.76
C GLU A 363 -32.43 -70.64 -20.82
N LEU A 364 -31.34 -71.39 -20.98
CA LEU A 364 -29.99 -70.82 -21.12
C LEU A 364 -29.87 -69.97 -22.39
N THR A 365 -30.49 -70.42 -23.49
CA THR A 365 -30.48 -69.69 -24.77
C THR A 365 -31.28 -68.38 -24.70
N LYS A 366 -32.37 -68.33 -23.92
CA LYS A 366 -33.14 -67.09 -23.67
C LYS A 366 -32.37 -66.08 -22.82
N LEU A 367 -31.66 -66.54 -21.78
CA LEU A 367 -30.83 -65.69 -20.93
C LEU A 367 -29.67 -65.05 -21.70
N ILE A 368 -29.01 -65.81 -22.59
CA ILE A 368 -27.92 -65.29 -23.42
C ILE A 368 -28.42 -64.20 -24.38
N LYS A 369 -29.62 -64.38 -24.97
CA LYS A 369 -30.21 -63.39 -25.87
C LYS A 369 -30.63 -62.10 -25.15
N ALA A 370 -31.24 -62.22 -23.97
CA ALA A 370 -31.61 -61.07 -23.14
C ALA A 370 -30.39 -60.24 -22.69
N ASN A 371 -29.29 -60.91 -22.36
CA ASN A 371 -28.04 -60.22 -22.00
C ASN A 371 -27.40 -59.50 -23.20
N ALA A 372 -27.46 -60.07 -24.41
CA ALA A 372 -26.98 -59.39 -25.61
C ALA A 372 -27.78 -58.11 -25.93
N GLU A 373 -29.11 -58.15 -25.78
CA GLU A 373 -29.99 -56.99 -25.95
C GLU A 373 -29.73 -55.91 -24.88
N ALA A 374 -29.47 -56.32 -23.63
CA ALA A 374 -29.10 -55.39 -22.55
C ALA A 374 -27.74 -54.72 -22.77
N ILE A 375 -26.77 -55.43 -23.36
CA ILE A 375 -25.45 -54.88 -23.70
C ILE A 375 -25.58 -53.80 -24.78
N GLU A 376 -26.35 -54.03 -25.84
CA GLU A 376 -26.56 -53.01 -26.89
C GLU A 376 -27.38 -51.82 -26.37
N ALA A 377 -28.37 -52.03 -25.50
CA ALA A 377 -29.09 -50.95 -24.82
C ALA A 377 -28.16 -50.09 -23.93
N ASN A 378 -27.26 -50.73 -23.18
CA ASN A 378 -26.26 -50.03 -22.37
C ASN A 378 -25.25 -49.26 -23.23
N LYS A 379 -24.85 -49.81 -24.37
CA LYS A 379 -23.98 -49.11 -25.34
C LYS A 379 -24.65 -47.86 -25.92
N ALA A 380 -25.94 -47.95 -26.25
CA ALA A 380 -26.73 -46.79 -26.68
C ALA A 380 -26.89 -45.74 -25.56
N ALA A 381 -27.11 -46.18 -24.31
CA ALA A 381 -27.17 -45.29 -23.15
C ALA A 381 -25.82 -44.60 -22.85
N ILE A 382 -24.70 -45.29 -23.05
CA ILE A 382 -23.36 -44.71 -22.93
C ILE A 382 -23.12 -43.65 -24.00
N ALA A 383 -23.53 -43.88 -25.25
CA ALA A 383 -23.44 -42.90 -26.32
C ALA A 383 -24.29 -41.65 -26.03
N ALA A 384 -25.53 -41.84 -25.56
CA ALA A 384 -26.40 -40.73 -25.16
C ALA A 384 -25.84 -39.95 -23.96
N ASN A 385 -25.23 -40.63 -22.99
CA ASN A 385 -24.57 -39.98 -21.86
C ASN A 385 -23.31 -39.20 -22.31
N ALA A 386 -22.57 -39.67 -23.31
CA ALA A 386 -21.44 -38.94 -23.88
C ALA A 386 -21.89 -37.63 -24.55
N GLU A 387 -22.98 -37.66 -25.34
CA GLU A 387 -23.59 -36.45 -25.91
C GLU A 387 -24.11 -35.49 -24.82
N LEU A 388 -24.69 -36.02 -23.74
CA LEU A 388 -25.14 -35.22 -22.60
C LEU A 388 -23.97 -34.56 -21.86
N ILE A 389 -22.85 -35.25 -21.70
CA ILE A 389 -21.62 -34.71 -21.11
C ILE A 389 -21.05 -33.59 -21.99
N GLU A 390 -21.04 -33.76 -23.31
CA GLU A 390 -20.58 -32.73 -24.24
C GLU A 390 -21.49 -31.48 -24.16
N LYS A 391 -22.81 -31.67 -24.10
CA LYS A 391 -23.78 -30.60 -23.88
C LYS A 391 -23.57 -29.89 -22.53
N LEU A 392 -23.41 -30.65 -21.44
CA LEU A 392 -23.15 -30.10 -20.11
C LEU A 392 -21.83 -29.34 -20.04
N ASN A 393 -20.80 -29.76 -20.78
CA ASN A 393 -19.54 -29.01 -20.90
C ASN A 393 -19.72 -27.69 -21.70
N GLY A 394 -20.56 -27.70 -22.74
CA GLY A 394 -20.98 -26.51 -23.46
C GLY A 394 -21.74 -25.54 -22.55
N ASP A 395 -22.74 -26.03 -21.81
CA ASP A 395 -23.54 -25.25 -20.86
C ASP A 395 -22.68 -24.70 -19.72
N LEU A 396 -21.72 -25.49 -19.21
CA LEU A 396 -20.75 -25.06 -18.20
C LEU A 396 -19.83 -23.95 -18.74
N THR A 397 -19.44 -24.02 -20.02
CA THR A 397 -18.61 -23.00 -20.67
C THR A 397 -19.41 -21.70 -20.88
N ALA A 398 -20.68 -21.81 -21.30
CA ALA A 398 -21.59 -20.67 -21.43
C ALA A 398 -21.87 -20.03 -20.06
N ALA A 399 -22.18 -20.82 -19.04
CA ALA A 399 -22.40 -20.35 -17.68
C ALA A 399 -21.16 -19.67 -17.09
N LYS A 400 -19.94 -20.19 -17.33
CA LYS A 400 -18.70 -19.52 -16.93
C LYS A 400 -18.54 -18.14 -17.60
N LYS A 401 -18.92 -18.02 -18.87
CA LYS A 401 -18.88 -16.75 -19.61
C LYS A 401 -19.92 -15.75 -19.11
N GLU A 402 -21.14 -16.21 -18.84
CA GLU A 402 -22.22 -15.39 -18.26
C GLU A 402 -21.89 -14.95 -16.83
N ILE A 403 -21.40 -15.85 -15.98
CA ILE A 403 -20.96 -15.54 -14.61
C ILE A 403 -19.81 -14.53 -14.66
N LYS A 404 -18.82 -14.72 -15.55
CA LYS A 404 -17.73 -13.74 -15.72
C LYS A 404 -18.27 -12.36 -16.11
N SER A 405 -19.15 -12.29 -17.11
CA SER A 405 -19.73 -11.03 -17.58
C SER A 405 -20.62 -10.36 -16.51
N ALA A 406 -21.37 -11.16 -15.74
CA ALA A 406 -22.21 -10.69 -14.65
C ALA A 406 -21.38 -10.17 -13.46
N TYR A 407 -20.26 -10.83 -13.13
CA TYR A 407 -19.32 -10.35 -12.12
C TYR A 407 -18.58 -9.09 -12.58
N GLU A 408 -18.12 -9.02 -13.83
CA GLU A 408 -17.51 -7.81 -14.40
C GLU A 408 -18.48 -6.63 -14.35
N LYS A 409 -19.76 -6.86 -14.70
CA LYS A 409 -20.82 -5.85 -14.60
C LYS A 409 -21.14 -5.48 -13.15
N ALA A 410 -21.27 -6.45 -12.25
CA ALA A 410 -21.58 -6.19 -10.84
C ALA A 410 -20.43 -5.48 -10.11
N ILE A 411 -19.18 -5.80 -10.45
CA ILE A 411 -17.98 -5.10 -9.97
C ILE A 411 -17.96 -3.67 -10.53
N GLY A 412 -18.25 -3.48 -11.82
CA GLY A 412 -18.38 -2.14 -12.42
C GLY A 412 -19.48 -1.31 -11.75
N ASP A 413 -20.68 -1.85 -11.60
CA ASP A 413 -21.81 -1.20 -10.94
C ASP A 413 -21.50 -0.89 -9.45
N ALA A 414 -20.78 -1.78 -8.75
CA ALA A 414 -20.35 -1.57 -7.37
C ALA A 414 -19.25 -0.51 -7.24
N ILE A 415 -18.30 -0.45 -8.18
CA ILE A 415 -17.28 0.60 -8.27
C ILE A 415 -17.96 1.94 -8.48
N SER A 416 -18.86 2.08 -9.46
CA SER A 416 -19.57 3.34 -9.73
C SER A 416 -20.48 3.77 -8.57
N ALA A 417 -21.14 2.84 -7.87
CA ALA A 417 -21.95 3.15 -6.69
C ALA A 417 -21.10 3.55 -5.46
N SER A 418 -19.91 2.96 -5.31
CA SER A 418 -18.99 3.27 -4.22
C SER A 418 -18.21 4.56 -4.48
N GLU A 419 -17.83 4.84 -5.73
CA GLU A 419 -17.31 6.13 -6.19
C GLU A 419 -18.35 7.22 -5.95
N GLY A 420 -19.61 7.04 -6.39
CA GLY A 420 -20.67 8.03 -6.16
C GLY A 420 -20.94 8.33 -4.68
N LYS A 421 -20.87 7.33 -3.79
CA LYS A 421 -20.97 7.54 -2.34
C LYS A 421 -19.74 8.20 -1.75
N LEU A 422 -18.54 7.79 -2.15
CA LEU A 422 -17.28 8.34 -1.68
C LEU A 422 -17.15 9.81 -2.12
N THR A 423 -17.46 10.13 -3.38
CA THR A 423 -17.47 11.50 -3.91
C THR A 423 -18.49 12.36 -3.18
N LYS A 424 -19.68 11.84 -2.86
CA LYS A 424 -20.67 12.59 -2.08
C LYS A 424 -20.24 12.81 -0.63
N THR A 425 -19.70 11.80 0.05
CA THR A 425 -19.19 11.95 1.42
C THR A 425 -17.99 12.88 1.50
N ILE A 426 -17.08 12.81 0.51
CA ILE A 426 -15.96 13.75 0.38
C ILE A 426 -16.49 15.15 0.10
N ALA A 427 -17.47 15.34 -0.80
CA ALA A 427 -18.05 16.64 -1.10
C ALA A 427 -18.78 17.24 0.12
N ASP A 428 -19.54 16.43 0.87
CA ASP A 428 -20.25 16.87 2.08
C ASP A 428 -19.25 17.24 3.20
N GLU A 429 -18.17 16.48 3.38
CA GLU A 429 -17.11 16.84 4.35
C GLU A 429 -16.25 18.02 3.90
N ILE A 430 -15.97 18.15 2.60
CA ILE A 430 -15.34 19.35 2.03
C ILE A 430 -16.26 20.56 2.27
N SER A 431 -17.57 20.43 2.10
CA SER A 431 -18.53 21.51 2.38
C SER A 431 -18.51 21.91 3.85
N LYS A 432 -18.53 20.95 4.79
CA LYS A 432 -18.45 21.25 6.23
C LYS A 432 -17.11 21.87 6.63
N VAL A 433 -16.02 21.39 6.05
CA VAL A 433 -14.68 21.94 6.26
C VAL A 433 -14.61 23.35 5.69
N ASN A 434 -15.17 23.60 4.50
CA ASN A 434 -15.23 24.92 3.90
C ASN A 434 -16.12 25.87 4.71
N ASP A 435 -17.28 25.44 5.19
CA ASP A 435 -18.14 26.25 6.08
C ASP A 435 -17.41 26.61 7.38
N SER A 436 -16.64 25.66 7.95
CA SER A 436 -15.81 25.88 9.13
C SER A 436 -14.62 26.82 8.85
N ILE A 437 -13.98 26.65 7.69
CA ILE A 437 -12.93 27.55 7.20
C ILE A 437 -13.49 28.94 6.98
N ASP A 438 -14.65 29.09 6.34
CA ASP A 438 -15.29 30.38 6.07
C ASP A 438 -15.73 31.06 7.37
N ALA A 439 -16.24 30.31 8.35
CA ALA A 439 -16.52 30.82 9.69
C ALA A 439 -15.24 31.30 10.40
N LYS A 440 -14.14 30.55 10.29
CA LYS A 440 -12.83 30.93 10.86
C LYS A 440 -12.18 32.09 10.12
N VAL A 441 -12.31 32.14 8.80
CA VAL A 441 -11.87 33.25 7.96
C VAL A 441 -12.68 34.50 8.30
N LYS A 442 -13.97 34.37 8.61
CA LYS A 442 -14.79 35.47 9.11
C LYS A 442 -14.33 35.94 10.50
N GLU A 443 -14.12 35.03 11.46
CA GLU A 443 -13.54 35.37 12.78
C GLU A 443 -12.17 36.06 12.63
N VAL A 444 -11.32 35.57 11.74
CA VAL A 444 -10.01 36.17 11.46
C VAL A 444 -10.15 37.53 10.77
N LYS A 445 -11.10 37.70 9.85
CA LYS A 445 -11.40 39.01 9.23
C LYS A 445 -11.95 40.01 10.24
N ASP A 446 -12.81 39.57 11.14
CA ASP A 446 -13.35 40.40 12.22
C ASP A 446 -12.21 40.79 13.19
N LEU A 447 -11.34 39.84 13.57
CA LEU A 447 -10.14 40.10 14.35
C LEU A 447 -9.14 41.01 13.63
N ILE A 448 -8.95 40.86 12.32
CA ILE A 448 -8.11 41.75 11.50
C ILE A 448 -8.72 43.15 11.47
N THR A 449 -10.04 43.27 11.42
CA THR A 449 -10.74 44.56 11.45
C THR A 449 -10.59 45.24 12.81
N ASP A 450 -10.71 44.48 13.90
CA ASP A 450 -10.41 44.95 15.26
C ASP A 450 -8.93 45.32 15.42
N LEU A 451 -8.03 44.52 14.85
CA LEU A 451 -6.59 44.80 14.84
C LEU A 451 -6.29 46.06 14.04
N THR A 452 -6.96 46.27 12.90
CA THR A 452 -6.83 47.45 12.05
C THR A 452 -7.29 48.69 12.82
N THR A 453 -8.44 48.60 13.50
CA THR A 453 -8.94 49.68 14.36
C THR A 453 -7.99 49.97 15.54
N ARG A 454 -7.39 48.92 16.12
CA ARG A 454 -6.38 49.04 17.18
C ARG A 454 -5.07 49.64 16.65
N VAL A 455 -4.67 49.28 15.43
CA VAL A 455 -3.51 49.85 14.73
C VAL A 455 -3.77 51.32 14.43
N GLU A 456 -4.93 51.71 13.94
CA GLU A 456 -5.29 53.13 13.74
C GLU A 456 -5.27 53.92 15.06
N THR A 457 -5.72 53.31 16.16
CA THR A 457 -5.63 53.91 17.50
C THR A 457 -4.17 54.03 17.95
N LEU A 458 -3.38 52.97 17.78
CA LEU A 458 -1.94 52.95 18.08
C LEU A 458 -1.15 53.90 17.21
N GLU A 459 -1.50 54.09 15.94
CA GLU A 459 -0.88 55.06 15.04
C GLU A 459 -1.15 56.49 15.52
N LYS A 460 -2.35 56.74 16.06
CA LYS A 460 -2.72 58.01 16.68
C LYS A 460 -1.95 58.24 17.99
N ASP A 461 -1.80 57.21 18.81
CA ASP A 461 -1.00 57.25 20.04
C ASP A 461 0.51 57.38 19.74
N VAL A 462 1.01 56.68 18.73
CA VAL A 462 2.39 56.77 18.21
C VAL A 462 2.65 58.15 17.66
N LYS A 463 1.68 58.79 16.99
CA LYS A 463 1.80 60.19 16.57
C LYS A 463 1.92 61.14 17.78
N GLY A 464 1.10 60.93 18.82
CA GLY A 464 1.23 61.67 20.09
C GLY A 464 2.59 61.47 20.76
N ILE A 465 3.08 60.23 20.82
CA ILE A 465 4.42 59.88 21.34
C ILE A 465 5.52 60.45 20.46
N THR A 466 5.32 60.55 19.14
CA THR A 466 6.30 61.14 18.20
C THR A 466 6.45 62.64 18.42
N ASP A 467 5.35 63.32 18.71
CA ASP A 467 5.35 64.75 19.06
C ASP A 467 6.02 65.03 20.42
N ASP A 468 5.90 64.11 21.39
CA ASP A 468 6.59 64.16 22.68
C ASP A 468 8.07 63.73 22.58
N LEU A 469 8.38 62.74 21.73
CA LEU A 469 9.73 62.27 21.43
C LEU A 469 10.54 63.35 20.70
N ALA A 470 9.92 64.17 19.86
CA ALA A 470 10.57 65.32 19.23
C ALA A 470 11.08 66.33 20.28
N LYS A 471 10.32 66.56 21.36
CA LYS A 471 10.71 67.45 22.47
C LYS A 471 11.81 66.87 23.36
N VAL A 472 11.82 65.55 23.58
CA VAL A 472 12.88 64.85 24.36
C VAL A 472 14.17 64.70 23.54
N LYS A 473 14.06 64.47 22.23
CA LYS A 473 15.18 64.31 21.29
C LYS A 473 16.06 65.56 21.18
N ASP A 474 15.48 66.75 21.28
CA ASP A 474 16.26 67.99 21.29
C ASP A 474 17.05 68.20 22.61
N THR A 475 16.57 67.61 23.72
CA THR A 475 17.21 67.76 25.04
C THR A 475 18.28 66.68 25.30
N VAL A 476 18.06 65.44 24.85
CA VAL A 476 19.00 64.31 25.02
C VAL A 476 20.19 64.40 24.06
N LYS A 477 19.96 64.86 22.81
CA LYS A 477 20.99 64.99 21.79
C LYS A 477 22.14 65.94 22.19
N ASN A 478 21.91 66.88 23.10
CA ASN A 478 22.94 67.83 23.52
C ASN A 478 23.88 67.28 24.63
N LEU A 479 23.48 66.23 25.36
CA LEU A 479 24.25 65.70 26.51
C LEU A 479 24.92 64.34 26.25
N GLU A 480 24.34 63.50 25.39
CA GLU A 480 24.87 62.16 25.06
C GLU A 480 26.07 62.21 24.08
N ASP A 481 26.17 63.29 23.30
CA ASP A 481 27.13 63.47 22.20
C ASP A 481 28.61 63.55 22.61
N ARG A 482 28.98 63.50 23.91
CA ARG A 482 30.39 63.75 24.30
C ARG A 482 31.12 62.70 25.14
N ILE A 483 30.52 61.69 25.79
CA ILE A 483 31.28 60.87 26.79
C ILE A 483 31.14 59.33 26.69
N ASN A 484 29.98 58.73 26.34
CA ASN A 484 29.74 57.28 26.55
C ASN A 484 29.85 56.36 25.30
N SER A 485 30.54 56.76 24.22
CA SER A 485 30.41 56.06 22.91
C SER A 485 31.62 55.27 22.40
N ARG A 486 32.56 54.80 23.25
CA ARG A 486 33.72 54.02 22.78
C ARG A 486 33.96 52.73 23.59
N ILE A 487 34.15 51.60 22.88
CA ILE A 487 34.55 50.29 23.43
C ILE A 487 36.00 50.38 23.93
N GLN A 488 36.33 49.76 25.07
CA GLN A 488 37.66 49.86 25.71
C GLN A 488 38.48 48.56 25.66
N SER A 489 37.87 47.38 25.80
CA SER A 489 38.54 46.07 25.62
C SER A 489 37.56 44.96 25.25
N ILE A 490 38.07 43.91 24.60
CA ILE A 490 37.38 42.64 24.36
C ILE A 490 38.32 41.47 24.69
N SER A 491 37.89 40.56 25.56
CA SER A 491 38.71 39.43 26.04
C SER A 491 37.95 38.12 25.89
N TYR A 492 38.58 37.08 25.37
CA TYR A 492 37.92 35.78 25.17
C TYR A 492 37.76 35.02 26.49
N ILE A 493 36.58 34.41 26.66
CA ILE A 493 36.22 33.57 27.80
C ILE A 493 36.40 32.10 27.38
N PRO A 494 37.42 31.39 27.89
CA PRO A 494 37.70 30.03 27.46
C PRO A 494 36.59 29.05 27.82
N THR A 495 36.08 28.32 26.83
CA THR A 495 35.13 27.21 27.05
C THR A 495 35.82 26.01 27.71
N TYR A 496 37.11 25.80 27.41
CA TYR A 496 37.91 24.68 27.89
C TYR A 496 39.17 25.15 28.64
N THR A 497 39.65 24.36 29.60
CA THR A 497 40.78 24.70 30.47
C THR A 497 42.12 24.80 29.74
N ASP A 498 42.26 24.16 28.58
CA ASP A 498 43.42 24.24 27.69
C ASP A 498 43.33 25.40 26.68
N ARG A 499 42.22 26.15 26.69
CA ARG A 499 41.94 27.29 25.80
C ARG A 499 41.97 26.96 24.30
N VAL A 500 41.68 25.71 23.95
CA VAL A 500 41.55 25.25 22.55
C VAL A 500 40.08 25.01 22.23
N GLU A 501 39.56 25.67 21.19
CA GLU A 501 38.19 25.48 20.73
C GLU A 501 38.13 24.42 19.63
N GLU A 502 37.26 23.42 19.81
CA GLU A 502 37.10 22.33 18.85
C GLU A 502 36.01 22.68 17.82
N VAL A 503 36.32 22.56 16.52
CA VAL A 503 35.34 22.74 15.43
C VAL A 503 35.13 21.42 14.69
N TYR A 504 33.87 20.98 14.59
CA TYR A 504 33.52 19.65 14.08
C TYR A 504 33.04 19.69 12.63
N PHE A 505 33.73 18.97 11.73
CA PHE A 505 33.40 18.93 10.29
C PHE A 505 33.25 17.50 9.74
N THR A 506 32.45 17.32 8.70
CA THR A 506 32.26 16.01 8.01
C THR A 506 33.25 15.78 6.87
N VAL A 507 33.75 14.55 6.74
CA VAL A 507 34.70 14.15 5.68
C VAL A 507 34.00 14.02 4.32
N GLY A 508 34.60 14.54 3.25
CA GLY A 508 34.12 14.43 1.86
C GLY A 508 33.08 15.46 1.44
N ASN A 509 32.41 16.12 2.38
CA ASN A 509 31.56 17.28 2.10
C ASN A 509 31.58 18.25 3.30
N ILE A 510 32.20 19.42 3.11
CA ILE A 510 32.42 20.44 4.16
C ILE A 510 31.16 21.32 4.34
N SER A 511 30.05 21.01 3.67
CA SER A 511 28.80 21.78 3.77
C SER A 511 28.06 21.67 5.11
N TYR A 512 28.53 20.84 6.05
CA TYR A 512 27.87 20.61 7.34
C TYR A 512 28.88 20.71 8.49
N ILE A 513 28.99 21.90 9.07
CA ILE A 513 29.85 22.19 10.24
C ILE A 513 28.95 22.86 11.30
N LYS A 514 29.08 22.45 12.55
CA LYS A 514 28.36 23.10 13.66
C LYS A 514 28.89 24.53 13.82
N ASP A 515 27.96 25.48 13.99
CA ASP A 515 28.33 26.87 14.27
C ASP A 515 29.24 26.94 15.51
N LEU A 516 30.30 27.74 15.43
CA LEU A 516 31.21 27.93 16.55
C LEU A 516 30.71 29.12 17.37
N THR A 517 30.32 28.86 18.61
CA THR A 517 29.90 29.89 19.57
C THR A 517 31.07 30.26 20.46
N LEU A 518 31.43 31.55 20.48
CA LEU A 518 32.51 32.10 21.29
C LEU A 518 31.95 33.18 22.20
N GLN A 519 32.42 33.23 23.44
CA GLN A 519 32.02 34.23 24.42
C GLN A 519 33.18 35.16 24.74
N PHE A 520 32.89 36.45 24.85
CA PHE A 520 33.88 37.48 25.15
C PHE A 520 33.35 38.43 26.22
N GLU A 521 34.22 38.85 27.13
CA GLU A 521 33.93 39.94 28.07
C GLU A 521 34.27 41.29 27.41
N VAL A 522 33.33 42.23 27.42
CA VAL A 522 33.45 43.56 26.78
C VAL A 522 33.35 44.67 27.83
N MET A 523 34.30 45.62 27.81
CA MET A 523 34.31 46.78 28.71
C MET A 523 34.13 48.10 27.94
N PRO A 524 33.31 49.04 28.44
CA PRO A 524 32.37 48.88 29.57
C PRO A 524 31.19 47.95 29.20
N HIS A 525 30.65 47.21 30.19
CA HIS A 525 29.69 46.10 29.98
C HIS A 525 28.44 46.47 29.17
N ASP A 526 27.96 47.71 29.25
CA ASP A 526 26.78 48.18 28.52
C ASP A 526 26.98 48.24 27.00
N MET A 527 28.23 48.22 26.53
CA MET A 527 28.55 48.21 25.10
C MET A 527 28.30 46.85 24.47
N ALA A 528 28.33 45.74 25.21
CA ALA A 528 28.09 44.40 24.65
C ALA A 528 26.74 44.30 23.94
N GLN A 529 25.67 44.87 24.53
CA GLN A 529 24.31 44.87 23.96
C GLN A 529 24.16 45.73 22.70
N LYS A 530 25.08 46.68 22.49
CA LYS A 530 25.06 47.65 21.39
C LYS A 530 25.87 47.17 20.18
N ILE A 531 26.67 46.11 20.33
CA ILE A 531 27.47 45.53 19.26
C ILE A 531 26.55 44.71 18.36
N THR A 532 26.41 45.18 17.13
CA THR A 532 25.65 44.51 16.07
C THR A 532 26.56 43.61 15.24
N VAL A 533 25.97 42.66 14.52
CA VAL A 533 26.71 41.70 13.68
C VAL A 533 27.67 42.38 12.69
N ASP A 534 27.26 43.52 12.12
CA ASP A 534 28.06 44.29 11.14
C ASP A 534 29.30 44.95 11.75
N GLN A 535 29.32 45.13 13.07
CA GLN A 535 30.45 45.71 13.79
C GLN A 535 31.50 44.66 14.16
N VAL A 536 31.14 43.38 14.10
CA VAL A 536 32.00 42.25 14.46
C VAL A 536 32.61 41.65 13.19
N SER A 537 33.92 41.63 13.14
CA SER A 537 34.69 40.99 12.09
C SER A 537 35.68 40.02 12.70
N GLY A 538 36.29 39.17 11.89
CA GLY A 538 37.35 38.33 12.39
C GLY A 538 38.21 37.74 11.30
N GLN A 539 39.40 37.31 11.72
CA GLN A 539 40.44 36.82 10.85
C GLN A 539 40.97 35.48 11.36
N ALA A 540 41.16 34.54 10.45
CA ALA A 540 41.80 33.26 10.69
C ALA A 540 43.22 33.25 10.12
N THR A 541 44.16 32.65 10.86
CA THR A 541 45.56 32.44 10.45
C THR A 541 45.98 30.98 10.67
N TYR A 542 46.98 30.50 9.90
CA TYR A 542 47.44 29.11 9.90
C TYR A 542 48.94 29.02 10.19
N PRO A 543 49.40 28.11 11.07
CA PRO A 543 50.81 28.05 11.51
C PRO A 543 51.86 27.76 10.42
N GLN A 544 51.47 27.33 9.22
CA GLN A 544 52.37 26.84 8.16
C GLN A 544 52.37 27.68 6.87
N THR A 545 51.77 28.87 6.86
CA THR A 545 51.78 29.77 5.68
C THR A 545 52.51 31.08 6.01
N ARG A 546 53.36 31.57 5.09
CA ARG A 546 54.01 32.89 5.22
C ARG A 546 52.92 33.97 5.35
N ALA A 547 52.76 34.52 6.55
CA ALA A 547 52.26 35.84 6.98
C ALA A 547 51.25 36.69 6.13
N ALA A 548 50.66 36.19 5.05
CA ALA A 548 49.96 37.03 4.06
C ALA A 548 48.61 36.46 3.55
N SER A 549 48.13 35.32 4.03
CA SER A 549 46.81 34.77 3.67
C SER A 549 45.88 34.72 4.89
N LEU A 550 45.40 35.89 5.34
CA LEU A 550 44.36 35.99 6.35
C LEU A 550 43.00 35.70 5.70
N THR A 551 42.27 34.72 6.21
CA THR A 551 40.94 34.37 5.70
C THR A 551 39.87 34.89 6.67
N SER A 552 38.87 35.62 6.18
CA SER A 552 37.74 36.09 6.99
C SER A 552 36.68 34.99 7.18
N PHE A 553 35.96 35.04 8.29
CA PHE A 553 34.80 34.18 8.55
C PHE A 553 33.51 35.00 8.66
N GLU A 554 32.37 34.34 8.46
CA GLU A 554 31.05 34.97 8.54
C GLU A 554 30.52 34.89 9.97
N VAL A 555 30.07 36.01 10.51
CA VAL A 555 29.41 36.07 11.82
C VAL A 555 27.91 35.93 11.58
N LYS A 556 27.30 34.84 12.08
CA LYS A 556 25.87 34.54 11.88
C LYS A 556 24.97 35.32 12.82
N SER A 557 25.39 35.44 14.07
CA SER A 557 24.66 36.22 15.06
C SER A 557 25.60 36.71 16.13
N VAL A 558 25.27 37.87 16.67
CA VAL A 558 25.93 38.46 17.82
C VAL A 558 24.84 38.82 18.81
N SER A 559 25.04 38.45 20.07
CA SER A 559 24.16 38.85 21.16
C SER A 559 25.01 39.20 22.36
N GLY A 560 24.93 40.45 22.80
CA GLY A 560 25.50 40.87 24.08
C GLY A 560 24.44 40.87 25.16
N ASP A 561 24.82 40.51 26.38
CA ASP A 561 23.96 40.60 27.56
C ASP A 561 24.33 41.80 28.45
N ALA A 562 23.55 41.99 29.53
CA ALA A 562 23.72 43.11 30.45
C ALA A 562 24.97 42.96 31.34
N ASP A 563 25.54 41.75 31.43
CA ASP A 563 26.74 41.45 32.21
C ASP A 563 28.02 41.66 31.37
N GLY A 564 27.89 42.22 30.16
CA GLY A 564 28.98 42.53 29.25
C GLY A 564 29.56 41.31 28.55
N ILE A 565 28.84 40.20 28.50
CA ILE A 565 29.23 39.01 27.73
C ILE A 565 28.69 39.16 26.32
N LEU A 566 29.60 39.24 25.36
CA LEU A 566 29.32 39.20 23.95
C LEU A 566 29.42 37.75 23.45
N THR A 567 28.29 37.16 23.08
CA THR A 567 28.25 35.86 22.41
C THR A 567 28.28 36.06 20.90
N VAL A 568 29.28 35.50 20.24
CA VAL A 568 29.50 35.58 18.80
C VAL A 568 29.37 34.17 18.22
N VAL A 569 28.42 33.99 17.31
CA VAL A 569 28.21 32.73 16.59
C VAL A 569 28.75 32.90 15.19
N ILE A 570 29.72 32.07 14.80
CA ILE A 570 30.40 32.18 13.50
C ILE A 570 30.16 30.95 12.64
N ASP A 571 30.07 31.17 11.32
CA ASP A 571 30.10 30.11 10.31
C ASP A 571 31.56 29.73 10.01
N PRO A 572 31.99 28.53 10.38
CA PRO A 572 33.36 28.12 10.14
C PRO A 572 33.64 27.66 8.69
N ILE A 573 32.62 27.47 7.84
CA ILE A 573 32.76 26.89 6.50
C ILE A 573 33.73 27.69 5.62
N LYS A 574 33.67 29.02 5.65
CA LYS A 574 34.49 29.89 4.78
C LYS A 574 35.99 29.77 5.06
N PHE A 575 36.39 29.80 6.32
CA PHE A 575 37.82 29.70 6.65
C PHE A 575 38.31 28.23 6.59
N LEU A 576 37.43 27.24 6.71
CA LEU A 576 37.81 25.84 6.60
C LEU A 576 37.96 25.33 5.15
N ASN A 577 37.31 25.96 4.15
CA ASN A 577 37.33 25.54 2.74
C ASN A 577 38.53 26.02 1.90
N GLY A 578 39.36 26.95 2.36
CA GLY A 578 40.41 27.60 1.54
C GLY A 578 41.70 26.79 1.38
N ASP A 579 41.71 25.75 0.53
CA ASP A 579 42.87 24.88 0.22
C ASP A 579 43.53 24.13 1.41
N HIS A 580 43.02 24.31 2.63
CA HIS A 580 43.53 23.70 3.85
C HIS A 580 42.92 22.33 4.17
N TYR A 581 41.94 21.88 3.36
CA TYR A 581 41.40 20.54 3.42
C TYR A 581 42.10 19.63 2.43
N ASN A 582 42.75 18.58 2.94
CA ASN A 582 43.38 17.58 2.09
C ASN A 582 42.39 16.43 1.81
N ASN A 583 41.78 16.44 0.61
CA ASN A 583 40.87 15.38 0.13
C ASN A 583 41.47 13.97 0.19
N TYR A 584 42.80 13.84 0.07
CA TYR A 584 43.49 12.54 0.04
C TYR A 584 43.71 11.94 1.44
N TYR A 585 43.87 12.78 2.47
CA TYR A 585 44.17 12.33 3.84
C TYR A 585 43.05 12.57 4.86
N GLY A 586 41.99 13.30 4.50
CA GLY A 586 40.84 13.59 5.36
C GLY A 586 41.17 14.51 6.55
N THR A 587 42.30 15.22 6.49
CA THR A 587 42.84 16.04 7.57
C THR A 587 42.73 17.52 7.24
N MET A 588 42.47 18.35 8.25
CA MET A 588 42.40 19.80 8.15
C MET A 588 43.38 20.44 9.16
N SER A 589 44.09 21.49 8.73
CA SER A 589 45.11 22.14 9.58
C SER A 589 44.48 22.94 10.72
N SER A 590 45.11 22.91 11.91
CA SER A 590 44.75 23.82 13.02
C SER A 590 44.83 25.28 12.58
N ALA A 591 43.90 26.09 13.08
CA ALA A 591 43.82 27.51 12.79
C ALA A 591 43.88 28.30 14.09
N ALA A 592 44.24 29.58 14.03
CA ALA A 592 44.00 30.51 15.12
C ALA A 592 43.10 31.63 14.59
N ILE A 593 42.02 31.94 15.31
CA ILE A 593 41.08 32.98 14.92
C ILE A 593 41.07 34.10 15.95
N ARG A 594 40.78 35.33 15.52
CA ARG A 594 40.52 36.44 16.42
C ARG A 594 39.28 37.19 15.99
N VAL A 595 38.55 37.75 16.96
CA VAL A 595 37.36 38.56 16.74
C VAL A 595 37.72 40.02 17.01
N ALA A 596 37.30 40.92 16.13
CA ALA A 596 37.52 42.35 16.25
C ALA A 596 36.21 43.11 16.13
N VAL A 597 36.02 44.09 17.02
CA VAL A 597 34.83 44.95 17.03
C VAL A 597 35.24 46.35 16.60
N SER A 598 34.52 46.89 15.61
CA SER A 598 34.79 48.19 15.01
C SER A 598 34.02 49.33 15.68
N ASP A 599 34.73 50.44 15.98
CA ASP A 599 34.12 51.69 16.46
C ASP A 599 33.69 52.52 15.25
N SER A 600 32.38 52.56 15.02
CA SER A 600 31.76 53.20 13.86
C SER A 600 31.90 54.73 13.84
N LYS A 601 32.37 55.38 14.91
CA LYS A 601 32.56 56.84 14.99
C LYS A 601 34.01 57.30 14.80
N THR A 602 35.01 56.45 15.08
CA THR A 602 36.43 56.84 15.02
C THR A 602 37.27 56.02 14.03
N GLY A 603 36.70 54.95 13.45
CA GLY A 603 37.39 54.11 12.47
C GLY A 603 38.48 53.19 13.06
N GLY A 604 38.64 53.17 14.39
CA GLY A 604 39.50 52.22 15.09
C GLY A 604 38.78 50.91 15.42
N SER A 605 39.53 49.79 15.47
CA SER A 605 38.99 48.47 15.87
C SER A 605 39.74 47.93 17.07
N ILE A 606 39.03 47.27 18.00
CA ILE A 606 39.63 46.55 19.13
C ILE A 606 39.48 45.05 18.86
N ALA A 607 40.59 44.33 18.88
CA ALA A 607 40.65 42.90 18.59
C ALA A 607 40.94 42.09 19.85
N SER A 608 40.33 40.90 19.93
CA SER A 608 40.65 39.90 20.95
C SER A 608 42.05 39.32 20.73
N GLU A 609 42.51 38.57 21.72
CA GLU A 609 43.57 37.59 21.54
C GLU A 609 43.22 36.57 20.43
N TYR A 610 44.26 35.90 19.92
CA TYR A 610 44.07 34.75 19.04
C TYR A 610 43.64 33.53 19.85
N ILE A 611 42.56 32.92 19.39
CA ILE A 611 41.93 31.71 19.94
C ILE A 611 42.36 30.54 19.06
N SER A 612 42.96 29.52 19.68
CA SER A 612 43.37 28.30 19.00
C SER A 612 42.15 27.48 18.61
N ILE A 613 42.00 27.18 17.33
CA ILE A 613 40.96 26.34 16.76
C ILE A 613 41.57 25.00 16.33
N GLU A 614 41.04 23.92 16.86
CA GLU A 614 41.38 22.57 16.45
C GLU A 614 40.23 21.92 15.66
N PRO A 615 40.38 21.74 14.33
CA PRO A 615 39.39 21.00 13.56
C PRO A 615 39.40 19.51 13.92
N LYS A 616 38.25 18.98 14.28
CA LYS A 616 38.05 17.54 14.49
C LYS A 616 37.11 16.99 13.42
N SER A 617 37.59 16.02 12.65
CA SER A 617 36.76 15.31 11.67
C SER A 617 35.78 14.38 12.37
N TYR A 618 34.51 14.42 11.99
CA TYR A 618 33.43 13.63 12.54
C TYR A 618 32.62 12.97 11.41
N ASN A 619 32.04 11.79 11.68
CA ASN A 619 31.13 11.11 10.77
C ASN A 619 29.72 11.17 11.32
N ARG A 620 28.76 11.69 10.53
CA ARG A 620 27.33 11.55 10.80
C ARG A 620 26.99 10.07 10.73
N PHE A 621 26.54 9.49 11.83
CA PHE A 621 26.24 8.06 11.90
C PHE A 621 24.74 7.77 12.13
N MET A 622 23.99 8.76 12.62
CA MET A 622 22.58 8.63 12.97
C MET A 622 21.82 9.91 12.63
N SER A 623 20.58 9.80 12.18
CA SER A 623 19.62 10.90 12.17
C SER A 623 18.22 10.47 12.55
N TYR A 624 17.44 11.41 13.06
CA TYR A 624 16.14 11.12 13.66
C TYR A 624 15.25 12.37 13.76
N THR A 625 13.95 12.16 13.94
CA THR A 625 13.00 13.21 14.34
C THR A 625 12.36 12.85 15.68
N THR A 626 11.92 13.87 16.41
CA THR A 626 11.21 13.71 17.69
C THR A 626 9.89 14.46 17.67
N THR A 627 8.88 13.93 18.34
CA THR A 627 7.56 14.57 18.50
C THR A 627 7.62 15.88 19.29
N THR A 628 8.69 16.09 20.06
CA THR A 628 8.90 17.30 20.88
C THR A 628 9.73 18.37 20.17
N GLY A 629 10.36 18.03 19.03
CA GLY A 629 11.37 18.85 18.38
C GLY A 629 12.71 18.94 19.15
N LYS A 630 12.80 18.39 20.36
CA LYS A 630 14.01 18.40 21.21
C LYS A 630 14.93 17.23 20.85
N GLU A 631 16.21 17.39 21.21
CA GLU A 631 17.21 16.33 21.08
C GLU A 631 16.82 15.09 21.88
N LEU A 632 17.13 13.90 21.35
CA LEU A 632 16.95 12.63 22.05
C LEU A 632 17.79 12.60 23.32
N ASN A 633 17.20 12.14 24.41
CA ASN A 633 17.89 12.06 25.69
C ASN A 633 19.18 11.22 25.58
N GLN A 634 20.31 11.80 26.03
CA GLN A 634 21.63 11.17 26.04
C GLN A 634 21.70 9.82 26.78
N TYR A 635 20.71 9.47 27.62
CA TYR A 635 20.65 8.15 28.23
C TYR A 635 20.25 7.05 27.23
N CYS A 636 19.60 7.39 26.12
CA CYS A 636 19.11 6.42 25.14
C CYS A 636 20.22 5.78 24.30
N TYR A 637 21.43 6.33 24.33
CA TYR A 637 22.56 5.79 23.59
C TYR A 637 23.89 6.06 24.29
N SER A 638 24.90 5.24 24.01
CA SER A 638 26.29 5.51 24.33
C SER A 638 27.18 4.98 23.22
N VAL A 639 28.25 5.71 22.93
CA VAL A 639 29.24 5.32 21.92
C VAL A 639 30.59 5.19 22.61
N THR A 640 31.29 4.10 22.37
CA THR A 640 32.66 3.89 22.83
C THR A 640 33.61 3.70 21.66
N ASP A 641 34.84 4.19 21.83
CA ASP A 641 35.92 3.98 20.87
C ASP A 641 36.50 2.55 20.95
N ILE A 642 37.56 2.31 20.18
CA ILE A 642 38.25 1.03 20.06
C ILE A 642 38.90 0.56 21.36
N ASP A 643 39.20 1.49 22.28
CA ASP A 643 39.77 1.25 23.60
C ASP A 643 38.67 1.08 24.68
N LYS A 644 37.39 1.03 24.27
CA LYS A 644 36.21 1.03 25.14
C LYS A 644 36.07 2.29 26.00
N LYS A 645 36.68 3.40 25.60
CA LYS A 645 36.48 4.71 26.25
C LYS A 645 35.28 5.40 25.63
N LYS A 646 34.53 6.17 26.43
CA LYS A 646 33.34 6.90 25.96
C LYS A 646 33.75 7.93 24.90
N ALA A 647 33.21 7.80 23.69
CA ALA A 647 33.43 8.73 22.59
C ALA A 647 32.59 10.00 22.78
N LYS A 648 33.13 11.16 22.42
CA LYS A 648 32.43 12.45 22.45
C LYS A 648 31.48 12.55 21.25
N THR A 649 30.17 12.44 21.48
CA THR A 649 29.14 12.61 20.43
C THR A 649 28.77 14.07 20.26
N VAL A 650 28.51 14.50 19.03
CA VAL A 650 28.05 15.86 18.70
C VAL A 650 26.73 15.76 17.95
N SER A 651 25.75 16.54 18.37
CA SER A 651 24.43 16.63 17.76
C SER A 651 24.15 18.01 17.18
N SER A 652 23.29 18.06 16.18
CA SER A 652 22.83 19.29 15.53
C SER A 652 21.49 19.06 14.85
N GLN A 653 20.63 20.10 14.87
CA GLN A 653 19.31 20.07 14.27
C GLN A 653 19.28 20.85 12.96
N ASN A 654 18.63 20.30 11.94
CA ASN A 654 18.32 21.02 10.72
C ASN A 654 17.15 21.97 10.96
N SER A 655 17.38 23.28 10.87
CA SER A 655 16.37 24.32 11.14
C SER A 655 15.18 24.32 10.19
N LYS A 656 15.31 23.74 8.98
CA LYS A 656 14.22 23.65 7.99
C LYS A 656 13.37 22.40 8.17
N THR A 657 14.00 21.27 8.48
CA THR A 657 13.30 19.96 8.53
C THR A 657 13.01 19.48 9.95
N GLY A 658 13.63 20.08 10.97
CA GLY A 658 13.57 19.60 12.35
C GLY A 658 14.37 18.31 12.60
N GLU A 659 15.02 17.74 11.58
CA GLU A 659 15.80 16.51 11.68
C GLU A 659 17.05 16.73 12.54
N TRP A 660 17.21 15.89 13.56
CA TRP A 660 18.42 15.80 14.35
C TRP A 660 19.42 14.88 13.67
N THR A 661 20.69 15.28 13.71
CA THR A 661 21.81 14.48 13.22
C THR A 661 22.80 14.29 14.36
N MET A 662 23.38 13.11 14.45
CA MET A 662 24.36 12.79 15.46
C MET A 662 25.63 12.24 14.82
N SER A 663 26.75 12.76 15.30
CA SER A 663 28.07 12.55 14.75
C SER A 663 29.03 12.06 15.83
N VAL A 664 29.97 11.21 15.41
CA VAL A 664 31.04 10.63 16.24
C VAL A 664 32.40 10.97 15.64
N PRO A 665 33.49 10.97 16.44
CA PRO A 665 34.83 11.23 15.93
C PRO A 665 35.16 10.30 14.77
N TYR A 666 35.86 10.82 13.76
CA TYR A 666 36.32 10.03 12.63
C TYR A 666 37.24 8.91 13.11
N GLY A 667 36.88 7.66 12.81
CA GLY A 667 37.56 6.47 13.33
C GLY A 667 38.96 6.24 12.72
N PRO A 668 39.74 5.28 13.27
CA PRO A 668 41.11 5.02 12.85
C PRO A 668 41.21 4.61 11.37
N LYS A 669 42.28 5.04 10.70
CA LYS A 669 42.60 4.65 9.31
C LYS A 669 42.84 3.14 9.25
N SER A 670 41.96 2.43 8.54
CA SER A 670 42.03 1.03 8.07
C SER A 670 42.87 0.04 8.90
N GLY A 671 42.20 -0.89 9.61
CA GLY A 671 42.82 -2.11 10.14
C GLY A 671 42.72 -2.32 11.66
N ALA A 672 42.20 -1.36 12.43
CA ALA A 672 41.95 -1.50 13.87
C ALA A 672 40.50 -1.91 14.17
N SER A 673 40.27 -2.58 15.31
CA SER A 673 38.96 -2.96 15.85
C SER A 673 37.98 -1.78 15.82
N ALA A 674 36.72 -1.97 15.44
CA ALA A 674 35.74 -0.87 15.46
C ALA A 674 35.23 -0.60 16.88
N GLY A 675 34.75 0.63 17.14
CA GLY A 675 34.10 1.00 18.40
C GLY A 675 32.73 0.33 18.60
N GLU A 676 32.08 0.58 19.74
CA GLU A 676 30.75 0.01 20.07
C GLU A 676 29.69 1.12 20.18
N LEU A 677 28.51 0.87 19.62
CA LEU A 677 27.28 1.64 19.82
C LEU A 677 26.34 0.81 20.71
N ASP A 678 25.96 1.35 21.85
CA ASP A 678 24.92 0.81 22.73
C ASP A 678 23.71 1.75 22.65
N PHE A 679 22.64 1.32 21.98
CA PHE A 679 21.41 2.11 21.83
C PHE A 679 20.26 1.37 22.52
N LYS A 680 19.67 1.97 23.55
CA LYS A 680 18.66 1.31 24.38
C LYS A 680 17.74 2.30 25.06
N MET A 681 16.44 2.02 24.93
CA MET A 681 15.42 2.77 25.66
C MET A 681 15.41 2.39 27.14
N TRP A 682 15.72 3.37 27.98
CA TRP A 682 15.60 3.20 29.43
C TRP A 682 14.14 3.28 29.85
N TYR A 683 13.71 2.34 30.67
CA TYR A 683 12.35 2.28 31.16
C TYR A 683 12.32 2.03 32.68
N ARG A 684 11.23 2.46 33.31
CA ARG A 684 10.87 2.09 34.69
C ARG A 684 9.61 1.24 34.65
N LYS A 685 9.61 0.14 35.39
CA LYS A 685 8.38 -0.65 35.60
C LYS A 685 7.49 0.09 36.59
N THR A 686 6.25 0.42 36.19
CA THR A 686 5.28 1.17 37.00
C THR A 686 4.20 0.27 37.60
N SER A 687 3.91 -0.87 36.97
CA SER A 687 3.02 -1.90 37.49
C SER A 687 3.43 -3.30 37.01
N THR A 688 2.66 -4.34 37.34
CA THR A 688 2.89 -5.70 36.83
C THR A 688 2.87 -5.78 35.30
N SER A 689 2.15 -4.88 34.62
CA SER A 689 1.93 -4.87 33.15
C SER A 689 2.31 -3.55 32.44
N SER A 690 2.78 -2.52 33.15
CA SER A 690 3.08 -1.21 32.57
C SER A 690 4.54 -0.80 32.73
N TYR A 691 5.06 -0.17 31.68
CA TYR A 691 6.42 0.33 31.55
C TYR A 691 6.37 1.80 31.12
N ASP A 692 7.19 2.62 31.75
CA ASP A 692 7.34 4.03 31.40
C ASP A 692 8.74 4.25 30.82
N VAL A 693 8.80 4.61 29.54
CA VAL A 693 10.07 4.87 28.82
C VAL A 693 10.47 6.31 29.06
N ARG A 694 11.72 6.53 29.49
CA ARG A 694 12.22 7.87 29.88
C ARG A 694 12.13 8.89 28.76
N ASP A 695 12.33 8.46 27.52
CA ASP A 695 12.20 9.30 26.34
C ASP A 695 11.49 8.53 25.24
N ASN A 696 10.20 8.80 25.09
CA ASN A 696 9.33 8.22 24.07
C ASN A 696 9.02 9.24 22.97
N SER A 697 9.92 10.20 22.72
CA SER A 697 9.71 11.25 21.71
C SER A 697 10.11 10.82 20.30
N LEU A 698 10.90 9.75 20.14
CA LEU A 698 11.43 9.30 18.86
C LEU A 698 10.31 8.96 17.85
N GLU A 699 10.33 9.61 16.68
CA GLU A 699 9.32 9.45 15.62
C GLU A 699 9.89 8.74 14.39
N THR A 700 11.08 9.13 13.93
CA THR A 700 11.81 8.44 12.86
C THR A 700 13.26 8.27 13.27
N ILE A 701 13.92 7.21 12.81
CA ILE A 701 15.36 7.03 12.99
C ILE A 701 15.99 6.36 11.77
N SER A 702 17.14 6.83 11.35
CA SER A 702 17.97 6.26 10.29
C SER A 702 19.43 6.24 10.73
N PHE A 703 20.12 5.13 10.48
CA PHE A 703 21.56 5.02 10.66
C PHE A 703 22.25 5.08 9.30
N LYS A 704 23.17 6.03 9.12
CA LYS A 704 23.93 6.23 7.87
C LYS A 704 25.42 6.03 8.15
N TRP A 705 26.12 5.23 7.35
CA TRP A 705 27.60 5.16 7.36
C TRP A 705 28.25 4.88 8.75
N ALA A 706 27.68 3.99 9.58
CA ALA A 706 28.37 3.52 10.80
C ALA A 706 29.50 2.51 10.50
N TYR A 707 29.65 2.10 9.25
CA TYR A 707 30.67 1.16 8.79
C TYR A 707 31.90 1.88 8.21
N PRO A 708 33.14 1.44 8.50
CA PRO A 708 33.55 0.30 9.34
C PRO A 708 33.88 0.67 10.80
N TYR A 709 33.28 1.73 11.36
CA TYR A 709 33.80 2.36 12.58
C TYR A 709 33.09 2.00 13.89
N TYR A 710 31.82 1.58 13.87
CA TYR A 710 31.07 1.21 15.08
C TYR A 710 30.13 0.01 14.86
N TYR A 711 30.18 -0.99 15.76
CA TYR A 711 29.23 -2.11 15.80
C TYR A 711 28.15 -1.89 16.84
N LEU A 712 26.91 -2.32 16.54
CA LEU A 712 25.85 -2.41 17.53
C LEU A 712 26.20 -3.49 18.57
N LYS A 713 26.27 -3.08 19.84
CA LYS A 713 26.63 -3.94 20.96
C LYS A 713 25.53 -4.94 21.33
N ASP A 714 24.29 -4.46 21.38
CA ASP A 714 23.10 -5.25 21.77
C ASP A 714 21.88 -4.67 21.06
N ALA A 715 21.03 -5.54 20.48
CA ALA A 715 19.73 -5.14 19.91
C ALA A 715 18.56 -5.41 20.87
N THR A 716 18.83 -6.03 22.02
CA THR A 716 17.82 -6.37 23.02
C THR A 716 17.20 -5.09 23.59
N ARG A 717 15.88 -4.92 23.40
CA ARG A 717 15.11 -3.74 23.83
C ARG A 717 15.58 -2.41 23.23
N MET A 718 16.21 -2.42 22.05
CA MET A 718 16.75 -1.21 21.40
C MET A 718 15.71 -0.07 21.29
N PHE A 719 14.48 -0.40 20.88
CA PHE A 719 13.33 0.51 20.72
C PHE A 719 12.14 0.09 21.60
N PHE A 720 12.41 -0.49 22.77
CA PHE A 720 11.37 -1.00 23.65
C PHE A 720 10.37 0.10 24.05
N GLN A 721 9.09 -0.13 23.76
CA GLN A 721 7.97 0.75 24.06
C GLN A 721 8.10 2.16 23.44
N CYS A 722 8.80 2.30 22.31
CA CYS A 722 8.81 3.52 21.50
C CYS A 722 7.47 3.70 20.75
N THR A 723 6.40 4.05 21.47
CA THR A 723 5.03 4.12 20.90
C THR A 723 4.83 5.23 19.86
N ASN A 724 5.76 6.19 19.77
CA ASN A 724 5.74 7.24 18.74
C ASN A 724 6.57 6.94 17.49
N LEU A 725 7.39 5.87 17.51
CA LEU A 725 8.24 5.51 16.39
C LEU A 725 7.40 5.01 15.22
N LYS A 726 7.54 5.67 14.06
CA LYS A 726 6.84 5.37 12.81
C LYS A 726 7.72 4.61 11.82
N GLU A 727 9.00 5.00 11.74
CA GLU A 727 9.95 4.43 10.78
C GLU A 727 11.32 4.20 11.42
N ALA A 728 11.90 3.02 11.15
CA ALA A 728 13.24 2.66 11.59
C ALA A 728 14.06 2.12 10.42
N ASP A 729 15.01 2.91 9.95
CA ASP A 729 15.99 2.50 8.95
C ASP A 729 17.31 2.14 9.62
N LEU A 730 17.53 0.84 9.82
CA LEU A 730 18.71 0.32 10.47
C LEU A 730 19.79 -0.08 9.47
N SER A 731 19.63 0.19 8.17
CA SER A 731 20.50 -0.34 7.11
C SER A 731 21.99 -0.01 7.28
N GLY A 732 22.33 1.11 7.92
CA GLY A 732 23.71 1.52 8.18
C GLY A 732 24.38 0.94 9.42
N LEU A 733 23.71 0.09 10.21
CA LEU A 733 24.30 -0.54 11.41
C LEU A 733 25.07 -1.83 11.08
N ALA A 734 26.27 -1.97 11.66
CA ALA A 734 27.02 -3.22 11.66
C ALA A 734 26.67 -4.04 12.91
N THR A 735 26.34 -5.32 12.77
CA THR A 735 25.66 -6.10 13.82
C THR A 735 26.34 -7.42 14.15
N ASP A 736 27.63 -7.50 13.88
CA ASP A 736 28.47 -8.68 14.04
C ASP A 736 28.45 -9.26 15.46
N ASN A 737 28.35 -8.36 16.45
CA ASN A 737 28.31 -8.70 17.87
C ASN A 737 26.90 -9.00 18.39
N VAL A 738 25.85 -8.79 17.58
CA VAL A 738 24.48 -8.99 18.02
C VAL A 738 24.18 -10.48 18.09
N THR A 739 23.96 -10.96 19.31
CA THR A 739 23.56 -12.34 19.60
C THR A 739 22.06 -12.47 19.92
N SER A 740 21.38 -11.36 20.24
CA SER A 740 19.97 -11.33 20.61
C SER A 740 19.27 -10.09 20.05
N MET A 741 18.05 -10.27 19.54
CA MET A 741 17.12 -9.19 19.17
C MET A 741 15.85 -9.23 20.03
N GLU A 742 15.94 -9.78 21.23
CA GLU A 742 14.76 -9.93 22.07
C GLU A 742 14.14 -8.57 22.43
N TYR A 743 12.82 -8.51 22.34
CA TYR A 743 12.03 -7.31 22.66
C TYR A 743 12.41 -6.03 21.90
N MET A 744 13.11 -6.13 20.77
CA MET A 744 13.73 -4.98 20.10
C MET A 744 12.76 -3.83 19.81
N PHE A 745 11.57 -4.12 19.29
CA PHE A 745 10.53 -3.15 18.91
C PHE A 745 9.22 -3.34 19.70
N VAL A 746 9.26 -4.01 20.85
CA VAL A 746 8.02 -4.34 21.58
C VAL A 746 7.21 -3.10 21.91
N GLY A 747 5.93 -3.09 21.55
CA GLY A 747 5.03 -1.98 21.84
C GLY A 747 5.23 -0.74 20.97
N CYS A 748 6.00 -0.80 19.88
CA CYS A 748 6.06 0.28 18.90
C CYS A 748 4.77 0.31 18.06
N THR A 749 3.67 0.74 18.66
CA THR A 749 2.31 0.61 18.09
C THR A 749 2.10 1.44 16.82
N LYS A 750 2.88 2.50 16.59
CA LYS A 750 2.85 3.34 15.38
C LYS A 750 3.90 2.96 14.32
N LEU A 751 4.73 1.94 14.57
CA LEU A 751 5.80 1.55 13.65
C LEU A 751 5.21 0.93 12.39
N GLU A 752 5.40 1.57 11.24
CA GLU A 752 4.86 1.14 9.94
C GLU A 752 5.91 0.43 9.09
N ASN A 753 7.12 1.00 9.05
CA ASN A 753 8.20 0.61 8.14
C ASN A 753 9.48 0.33 8.92
N VAL A 754 10.04 -0.87 8.73
CA VAL A 754 11.34 -1.24 9.26
C VAL A 754 12.24 -1.73 8.14
N ASN A 755 13.40 -1.10 8.00
CA ASN A 755 14.48 -1.59 7.16
C ASN A 755 15.54 -2.22 8.06
N LEU A 756 15.58 -3.55 8.11
CA LEU A 756 16.57 -4.27 8.90
C LEU A 756 17.90 -4.35 8.13
N TRP A 757 18.99 -4.08 8.85
CA TRP A 757 20.41 -4.02 8.46
C TRP A 757 20.79 -4.53 7.05
N ASN A 758 21.45 -3.70 6.21
CA ASN A 758 22.49 -4.15 5.26
C ASN A 758 23.17 -3.01 4.48
N THR A 759 24.49 -3.13 4.34
CA THR A 759 25.21 -2.80 3.08
C THR A 759 26.57 -3.51 2.91
N HIS A 760 27.16 -4.14 3.95
CA HIS A 760 28.59 -4.50 3.89
C HIS A 760 29.02 -5.95 4.23
N LYS A 761 28.12 -6.83 4.71
CA LYS A 761 28.46 -8.24 4.97
C LYS A 761 27.55 -9.23 4.26
N ASN A 762 28.10 -10.42 4.02
CA ASN A 762 27.43 -11.47 3.25
C ASN A 762 26.26 -12.15 3.99
N ASN A 763 26.10 -12.00 5.33
CA ASN A 763 25.13 -12.79 6.11
C ASN A 763 24.54 -12.01 7.32
N PHE A 764 23.30 -11.55 7.23
CA PHE A 764 22.53 -11.02 8.38
C PHE A 764 22.10 -12.14 9.34
N MET A 765 22.02 -11.88 10.65
CA MET A 765 21.62 -12.84 11.71
C MET A 765 22.53 -14.05 11.97
N GLU A 766 23.75 -14.08 11.42
CA GLU A 766 24.66 -15.25 11.55
C GLU A 766 24.98 -15.65 13.01
N ASN A 767 24.99 -14.69 13.94
CA ASN A 767 25.28 -14.90 15.36
C ASN A 767 24.06 -14.83 16.28
N VAL A 768 22.87 -14.57 15.74
CA VAL A 768 21.66 -14.32 16.54
C VAL A 768 21.04 -15.65 16.95
N THR A 769 20.87 -15.84 18.27
CA THR A 769 20.26 -17.05 18.85
C THR A 769 18.79 -16.84 19.23
N SER A 770 18.33 -15.59 19.38
CA SER A 770 16.94 -15.31 19.78
C SER A 770 16.36 -14.03 19.17
N THR A 771 15.11 -14.14 18.69
CA THR A 771 14.26 -13.02 18.21
C THR A 771 12.96 -12.92 19.01
N ARG A 772 12.94 -13.45 20.25
CA ARG A 772 11.72 -13.49 21.04
C ARG A 772 11.10 -12.11 21.22
N TYR A 773 9.80 -12.00 20.99
CA TYR A 773 9.04 -10.76 21.08
C TYR A 773 9.51 -9.61 20.15
N MET A 774 10.42 -9.82 19.19
CA MET A 774 11.11 -8.73 18.47
C MET A 774 10.17 -7.60 17.99
N PHE A 775 9.04 -7.94 17.37
CA PHE A 775 8.01 -7.02 16.88
C PHE A 775 6.67 -7.13 17.63
N SER A 776 6.64 -7.73 18.82
CA SER A 776 5.38 -7.94 19.54
C SER A 776 4.68 -6.60 19.80
N GLN A 777 3.38 -6.51 19.51
CA GLN A 777 2.53 -5.33 19.62
C GLN A 777 2.87 -4.18 18.66
N CYS A 778 3.62 -4.43 17.58
CA CYS A 778 3.75 -3.47 16.48
C CYS A 778 2.49 -3.48 15.60
N SER A 779 1.37 -3.01 16.13
CA SER A 779 0.05 -3.11 15.51
C SER A 779 -0.08 -2.41 14.15
N SER A 780 0.77 -1.42 13.88
CA SER A 780 0.81 -0.67 12.60
C SER A 780 1.85 -1.18 11.61
N LEU A 781 2.60 -2.25 11.93
CA LEU A 781 3.69 -2.74 11.09
C LEU A 781 3.14 -3.29 9.78
N LYS A 782 3.50 -2.64 8.67
CA LYS A 782 3.06 -3.01 7.31
C LYS A 782 4.19 -3.62 6.50
N LYS A 783 5.41 -3.06 6.62
CA LYS A 783 6.54 -3.43 5.78
C LYS A 783 7.78 -3.73 6.61
N LEU A 784 8.33 -4.92 6.39
CA LEU A 784 9.63 -5.36 6.91
C LEU A 784 10.55 -5.63 5.73
N THR A 785 11.66 -4.90 5.62
CA THR A 785 12.65 -5.10 4.56
C THR A 785 13.85 -5.85 5.14
N PHE A 786 14.21 -6.97 4.51
CA PHE A 786 15.39 -7.78 4.88
C PHE A 786 16.56 -7.52 3.91
N PRO A 787 17.82 -7.75 4.35
CA PRO A 787 18.98 -7.87 3.49
C PRO A 787 18.82 -8.94 2.41
N LYS A 788 19.53 -8.79 1.27
CA LYS A 788 19.62 -9.81 0.20
C LYS A 788 20.05 -11.21 0.70
N LYS A 789 20.81 -11.29 1.79
CA LYS A 789 21.26 -12.56 2.39
C LYS A 789 20.99 -12.57 3.89
N VAL A 790 20.14 -13.52 4.32
CA VAL A 790 19.76 -13.76 5.72
C VAL A 790 20.27 -15.16 6.11
N ASN A 791 21.00 -15.27 7.22
CA ASN A 791 21.56 -16.53 7.74
C ASN A 791 21.19 -16.69 9.22
N PRO A 792 19.94 -17.06 9.55
CA PRO A 792 19.49 -17.26 10.93
C PRO A 792 19.89 -18.66 11.44
N GLY A 793 21.00 -19.23 10.93
CA GLY A 793 21.37 -20.62 11.18
C GLY A 793 21.62 -20.96 12.65
N LYS A 794 21.90 -19.98 13.52
CA LYS A 794 22.05 -20.17 14.98
C LYS A 794 20.78 -19.85 15.78
N LEU A 795 19.68 -19.47 15.13
CA LEU A 795 18.45 -19.07 15.78
C LEU A 795 17.81 -20.26 16.52
N GLU A 796 17.67 -20.15 17.84
CA GLU A 796 17.10 -21.17 18.73
C GLU A 796 15.63 -20.88 19.08
N SER A 797 15.22 -19.61 19.10
CA SER A 797 13.84 -19.21 19.40
C SER A 797 13.37 -17.99 18.62
N MET A 798 12.13 -18.08 18.12
CA MET A 798 11.39 -16.98 17.50
C MET A 798 10.01 -16.78 18.15
N ALA A 799 9.87 -17.20 19.40
CA ALA A 799 8.59 -17.13 20.11
C ALA A 799 8.09 -15.67 20.23
N PHE A 800 6.81 -15.44 19.96
CA PHE A 800 6.15 -14.13 20.02
C PHE A 800 6.70 -13.06 19.07
N MET A 801 7.53 -13.42 18.07
CA MET A 801 8.24 -12.43 17.24
C MET A 801 7.30 -11.40 16.59
N PHE A 802 6.15 -11.81 16.06
CA PHE A 802 5.16 -10.92 15.41
C PHE A 802 3.82 -10.86 16.16
N ASN A 803 3.76 -11.30 17.42
CA ASN A 803 2.55 -11.29 18.23
C ASN A 803 1.85 -9.90 18.23
N HIS A 804 0.57 -9.82 17.93
CA HIS A 804 -0.23 -8.59 17.77
C HIS A 804 0.24 -7.61 16.66
N CYS A 805 0.87 -8.08 15.58
CA CYS A 805 1.12 -7.26 14.39
C CYS A 805 -0.11 -7.21 13.47
N SER A 806 -1.19 -6.56 13.93
CA SER A 806 -2.51 -6.60 13.26
C SER A 806 -2.55 -6.01 11.84
N SER A 807 -1.62 -5.12 11.47
CA SER A 807 -1.53 -4.53 10.13
C SER A 807 -0.62 -5.29 9.16
N LEU A 808 0.07 -6.34 9.62
CA LEU A 808 0.97 -7.13 8.79
C LEU A 808 0.16 -8.02 7.85
N THR A 809 0.23 -7.79 6.53
CA THR A 809 -0.60 -8.51 5.55
C THR A 809 0.09 -9.73 4.94
N ASN A 810 1.42 -9.70 4.84
CA ASN A 810 2.25 -10.77 4.30
C ASN A 810 3.67 -10.73 4.90
N ILE A 811 4.34 -11.88 4.92
CA ILE A 811 5.76 -12.03 5.26
C ILE A 811 6.38 -13.14 4.43
N ASP A 812 7.60 -12.90 3.96
CA ASP A 812 8.43 -13.94 3.35
C ASP A 812 9.64 -14.27 4.24
N LEU A 813 9.65 -15.49 4.78
CA LEU A 813 10.75 -16.09 5.54
C LEU A 813 11.37 -17.29 4.81
N SER A 814 11.05 -17.51 3.53
CA SER A 814 11.49 -18.69 2.75
C SER A 814 13.00 -18.90 2.72
N GLY A 815 13.79 -17.82 2.77
CA GLY A 815 15.25 -17.84 2.82
C GLY A 815 15.85 -18.20 4.18
N TRP A 816 15.04 -18.43 5.21
CA TRP A 816 15.54 -18.68 6.57
C TRP A 816 15.87 -20.15 6.81
N ASN A 817 17.01 -20.41 7.45
CA ASN A 817 17.37 -21.74 7.97
C ASN A 817 16.92 -21.88 9.43
N LEU A 818 15.83 -22.61 9.67
CA LEU A 818 15.23 -22.79 11.00
C LEU A 818 15.68 -24.09 11.71
N ASN A 819 16.76 -24.73 11.25
CA ASN A 819 17.14 -26.07 11.74
C ASN A 819 17.52 -26.12 13.23
N ASN A 820 17.87 -24.99 13.83
CA ASN A 820 18.20 -24.87 15.25
C ASN A 820 17.04 -24.35 16.13
N VAL A 821 15.91 -23.97 15.52
CA VAL A 821 14.77 -23.44 16.27
C VAL A 821 14.12 -24.55 17.11
N THR A 822 13.86 -24.25 18.38
CA THR A 822 13.19 -25.13 19.34
C THR A 822 11.77 -24.65 19.70
N SER A 823 11.47 -23.35 19.53
CA SER A 823 10.16 -22.77 19.84
C SER A 823 9.72 -21.70 18.82
N MET A 824 8.49 -21.87 18.33
CA MET A 824 7.71 -20.95 17.48
C MET A 824 6.40 -20.52 18.14
N GLU A 825 6.32 -20.61 19.47
CA GLU A 825 5.16 -20.23 20.25
C GLU A 825 4.68 -18.81 19.90
N SER A 826 3.37 -18.63 19.67
CA SER A 826 2.73 -17.34 19.42
C SER A 826 3.36 -16.50 18.31
N LEU A 827 4.02 -17.12 17.33
CA LEU A 827 4.82 -16.40 16.33
C LEU A 827 4.03 -15.28 15.63
N PHE A 828 2.80 -15.57 15.18
CA PHE A 828 1.88 -14.66 14.50
C PHE A 828 0.57 -14.45 15.25
N LYS A 829 0.52 -14.75 16.56
CA LYS A 829 -0.68 -14.58 17.40
C LYS A 829 -1.30 -13.19 17.20
N TYR A 830 -2.60 -13.13 16.90
CA TYR A 830 -3.38 -11.92 16.63
C TYR A 830 -2.83 -10.99 15.52
N CYS A 831 -2.15 -11.55 14.51
CA CYS A 831 -1.89 -10.85 13.25
C CYS A 831 -3.15 -10.88 12.38
N SER A 832 -4.21 -10.19 12.79
CA SER A 832 -5.53 -10.28 12.16
C SER A 832 -5.58 -9.83 10.70
N GLY A 833 -4.61 -9.01 10.25
CA GLY A 833 -4.46 -8.60 8.85
C GLY A 833 -3.66 -9.58 7.98
N LEU A 834 -3.05 -10.62 8.55
CA LEU A 834 -2.18 -11.55 7.82
C LEU A 834 -2.99 -12.44 6.88
N THR A 835 -2.82 -12.24 5.58
CA THR A 835 -3.56 -12.96 4.52
C THR A 835 -2.82 -14.20 4.03
N SER A 836 -1.48 -14.16 4.05
CA SER A 836 -0.57 -15.21 3.62
C SER A 836 0.77 -15.09 4.35
N VAL A 837 1.48 -16.22 4.49
CA VAL A 837 2.86 -16.26 5.01
C VAL A 837 3.66 -17.31 4.24
N THR A 838 4.87 -16.96 3.84
CA THR A 838 5.81 -17.90 3.22
C THR A 838 6.85 -18.33 4.25
N LEU A 839 6.80 -19.59 4.67
CA LEU A 839 7.72 -20.17 5.65
C LEU A 839 8.70 -21.14 4.96
N PRO A 840 9.93 -21.30 5.47
CA PRO A 840 10.85 -22.30 4.95
C PRO A 840 10.39 -23.71 5.34
N LYS A 841 10.85 -24.72 4.61
CA LYS A 841 10.63 -26.12 4.99
C LYS A 841 11.38 -26.42 6.29
N VAL A 842 10.69 -27.03 7.25
CA VAL A 842 11.26 -27.38 8.56
C VAL A 842 11.41 -28.90 8.64
N THR A 843 12.62 -29.42 8.37
CA THR A 843 12.92 -30.85 8.45
C THR A 843 13.59 -31.26 9.76
N THR A 844 14.00 -30.30 10.58
CA THR A 844 14.67 -30.53 11.86
C THR A 844 13.76 -31.20 12.89
N LYS A 845 14.34 -32.08 13.70
CA LYS A 845 13.68 -32.73 14.84
C LYS A 845 13.80 -31.92 16.15
N LYS A 846 14.21 -30.65 16.10
CA LYS A 846 14.50 -29.82 17.28
C LYS A 846 13.31 -28.99 17.80
N ILE A 847 12.28 -28.74 16.98
CA ILE A 847 11.10 -28.00 17.45
C ILE A 847 10.40 -28.77 18.56
N ARG A 848 10.02 -28.07 19.63
CA ARG A 848 9.30 -28.59 20.80
C ARG A 848 7.99 -27.86 21.05
N ASN A 849 7.90 -26.57 20.73
CA ASN A 849 6.73 -25.74 21.04
C ASN A 849 6.25 -24.93 19.82
N MET A 850 4.98 -25.08 19.46
CA MET A 850 4.28 -24.34 18.41
C MET A 850 2.92 -23.79 18.87
N GLN A 851 2.65 -23.73 20.18
CA GLN A 851 1.34 -23.28 20.68
C GLN A 851 1.03 -21.84 20.25
N TYR A 852 -0.25 -21.56 19.96
CA TYR A 852 -0.78 -20.24 19.58
C TYR A 852 -0.16 -19.61 18.32
N MET A 853 0.57 -20.37 17.48
CA MET A 853 1.37 -19.80 16.39
C MET A 853 0.56 -18.87 15.47
N PHE A 854 -0.68 -19.23 15.13
CA PHE A 854 -1.58 -18.47 14.25
C PHE A 854 -2.89 -18.06 14.92
N ILE A 855 -3.02 -18.16 16.24
CA ILE A 855 -4.30 -17.82 16.92
C ILE A 855 -4.77 -16.41 16.53
N GLY A 856 -6.03 -16.25 16.11
CA GLY A 856 -6.62 -14.96 15.74
C GLY A 856 -6.07 -14.33 14.45
N CYS A 857 -5.38 -15.07 13.58
CA CYS A 857 -5.06 -14.64 12.22
C CYS A 857 -6.30 -14.72 11.33
N SER A 858 -7.33 -13.93 11.64
CA SER A 858 -8.67 -14.05 11.04
C SER A 858 -8.71 -13.83 9.52
N ALA A 859 -7.76 -13.08 8.95
CA ALA A 859 -7.63 -12.90 7.51
C ALA A 859 -6.84 -14.00 6.77
N LEU A 860 -6.22 -14.95 7.48
CA LEU A 860 -5.36 -15.98 6.88
C LEU A 860 -6.22 -16.95 6.07
N THR A 861 -5.92 -17.06 4.77
CA THR A 861 -6.72 -17.91 3.84
C THR A 861 -6.08 -19.27 3.59
N SER A 862 -4.75 -19.33 3.58
CA SER A 862 -3.95 -20.54 3.40
C SER A 862 -2.55 -20.36 4.00
N VAL A 863 -1.90 -21.47 4.36
CA VAL A 863 -0.50 -21.53 4.76
C VAL A 863 0.10 -22.86 4.36
N ASN A 864 1.29 -22.85 3.77
CA ASN A 864 1.99 -24.07 3.38
C ASN A 864 2.90 -24.57 4.52
N LEU A 865 2.48 -25.66 5.18
CA LEU A 865 3.25 -26.37 6.20
C LEU A 865 3.59 -27.82 5.76
N SER A 866 3.48 -28.11 4.46
CA SER A 866 3.79 -29.43 3.92
C SER A 866 5.25 -29.80 4.16
N GLY A 867 5.49 -31.05 4.55
CA GLY A 867 6.83 -31.57 4.83
C GLY A 867 7.46 -31.09 6.14
N TRP A 868 6.73 -30.41 7.02
CA TRP A 868 7.22 -30.06 8.36
C TRP A 868 7.35 -31.30 9.25
N ASN A 869 8.49 -31.44 9.91
CA ASN A 869 8.71 -32.50 10.91
C ASN A 869 8.16 -32.08 12.28
N VAL A 870 7.07 -32.73 12.69
CA VAL A 870 6.40 -32.47 13.97
C VAL A 870 6.53 -33.62 14.99
N GLU A 871 7.37 -34.62 14.72
CA GLU A 871 7.47 -35.86 15.53
C GLU A 871 7.80 -35.60 17.01
N ASN A 872 8.63 -34.58 17.26
CA ASN A 872 9.12 -34.22 18.59
C ASN A 872 8.43 -33.00 19.20
N VAL A 873 7.38 -32.47 18.57
CA VAL A 873 6.64 -31.33 19.11
C VAL A 873 5.81 -31.79 20.31
N LEU A 874 5.92 -31.05 21.41
CA LEU A 874 5.26 -31.35 22.69
C LEU A 874 4.00 -30.50 22.91
N MET A 875 3.92 -29.31 22.31
CA MET A 875 2.84 -28.33 22.53
C MET A 875 2.37 -27.70 21.21
N MET A 876 1.08 -27.86 20.91
CA MET A 876 0.40 -27.28 19.73
C MET A 876 -0.99 -26.71 20.06
N THR A 877 -1.20 -26.27 21.31
CA THR A 877 -2.48 -25.69 21.76
C THR A 877 -2.88 -24.48 20.93
N ASP A 878 -4.16 -24.42 20.53
CA ASP A 878 -4.80 -23.29 19.83
C ASP A 878 -4.03 -22.84 18.57
N LEU A 879 -3.37 -23.76 17.85
CA LEU A 879 -2.44 -23.45 16.75
C LEU A 879 -3.06 -22.54 15.67
N PHE A 880 -4.29 -22.81 15.24
CA PHE A 880 -5.05 -22.08 14.23
C PHE A 880 -6.37 -21.51 14.76
N LYS A 881 -6.56 -21.46 16.08
CA LYS A 881 -7.82 -20.98 16.67
C LYS A 881 -8.16 -19.58 16.18
N ASP A 882 -9.44 -19.33 15.88
CA ASP A 882 -9.96 -18.07 15.35
C ASP A 882 -9.35 -17.64 13.99
N CYS A 883 -8.73 -18.55 13.22
CA CYS A 883 -8.40 -18.33 11.80
C CYS A 883 -9.66 -18.45 10.93
N SER A 884 -10.60 -17.51 11.10
CA SER A 884 -11.96 -17.60 10.55
C SER A 884 -12.03 -17.72 9.02
N ASN A 885 -11.02 -17.22 8.28
CA ASN A 885 -10.98 -17.29 6.81
C ASN A 885 -10.17 -18.48 6.25
N LEU A 886 -9.59 -19.33 7.11
CA LEU A 886 -8.81 -20.50 6.68
C LEU A 886 -9.76 -21.55 6.10
N LYS A 887 -9.69 -21.80 4.79
CA LYS A 887 -10.59 -22.73 4.07
C LYS A 887 -10.08 -24.15 4.03
N GLU A 888 -8.79 -24.31 3.82
CA GLU A 888 -8.09 -25.57 3.69
C GLU A 888 -6.67 -25.46 4.25
N ILE A 889 -6.13 -26.58 4.72
CA ILE A 889 -4.75 -26.70 5.17
C ILE A 889 -4.26 -28.14 4.97
N ASP A 890 -3.10 -28.31 4.34
CA ASP A 890 -2.48 -29.62 4.18
C ASP A 890 -1.59 -29.95 5.37
N LEU A 891 -2.04 -30.91 6.19
CA LEU A 891 -1.31 -31.46 7.33
C LEU A 891 -1.16 -32.98 7.22
N SER A 892 -1.36 -33.55 6.03
CA SER A 892 -1.45 -35.00 5.83
C SER A 892 -0.11 -35.71 6.09
N GLY A 893 1.02 -35.03 5.88
CA GLY A 893 2.36 -35.52 6.20
C GLY A 893 2.80 -35.38 7.66
N TRP A 894 1.95 -34.86 8.56
CA TRP A 894 2.31 -34.67 9.97
C TRP A 894 2.18 -35.96 10.78
N VAL A 895 3.21 -36.26 11.58
CA VAL A 895 3.25 -37.44 12.47
C VAL A 895 3.57 -36.99 13.91
N PRO A 896 2.62 -36.40 14.67
CA PRO A 896 2.87 -35.75 15.96
C PRO A 896 3.03 -36.74 17.14
N LYS A 897 3.99 -37.66 17.04
CA LYS A 897 4.18 -38.80 17.96
C LYS A 897 4.41 -38.42 19.42
N SER A 898 5.04 -37.27 19.68
CA SER A 898 5.36 -36.81 21.05
C SER A 898 4.27 -35.95 21.69
N LEU A 899 3.21 -35.60 20.96
CA LEU A 899 2.13 -34.76 21.44
C LEU A 899 1.27 -35.53 22.45
N LYS A 900 0.99 -34.90 23.59
CA LYS A 900 0.16 -35.49 24.66
C LYS A 900 -1.24 -34.88 24.75
N GLU A 901 -1.40 -33.66 24.25
CA GLU A 901 -2.64 -32.90 24.38
C GLU A 901 -2.92 -32.13 23.08
N ILE A 902 -4.18 -32.17 22.64
CA ILE A 902 -4.73 -31.28 21.62
C ILE A 902 -5.80 -30.44 22.29
N TYR A 903 -5.63 -29.13 22.25
CA TYR A 903 -6.60 -28.19 22.78
C TYR A 903 -6.86 -27.09 21.74
N GLY A 904 -8.11 -26.95 21.30
CA GLY A 904 -8.60 -25.84 20.49
C GLY A 904 -7.92 -25.59 19.16
N MET A 905 -7.21 -26.57 18.59
CA MET A 905 -6.32 -26.38 17.45
C MET A 905 -6.95 -25.63 16.25
N PHE A 906 -8.18 -25.97 15.88
CA PHE A 906 -8.95 -25.33 14.81
C PHE A 906 -10.23 -24.66 15.33
N SER A 907 -10.31 -24.36 16.64
CA SER A 907 -11.51 -23.76 17.22
C SER A 907 -11.86 -22.45 16.50
N ASN A 908 -13.12 -22.28 16.10
CA ASN A 908 -13.64 -21.13 15.34
C ASN A 908 -12.96 -20.86 13.99
N CYS A 909 -12.36 -21.89 13.36
CA CYS A 909 -12.03 -21.83 11.93
C CYS A 909 -13.31 -21.96 11.10
N THR A 910 -14.15 -20.92 11.11
CA THR A 910 -15.52 -20.97 10.57
C THR A 910 -15.57 -21.22 9.07
N SER A 911 -14.51 -20.91 8.31
CA SER A 911 -14.43 -21.19 6.86
C SER A 911 -13.83 -22.55 6.50
N LEU A 912 -13.35 -23.34 7.47
CA LEU A 912 -12.69 -24.62 7.19
C LEU A 912 -13.72 -25.63 6.67
N GLU A 913 -13.57 -26.08 5.42
CA GLU A 913 -14.56 -26.97 4.78
C GLU A 913 -14.23 -28.47 4.94
N SER A 914 -12.94 -28.79 4.92
CA SER A 914 -12.42 -30.15 5.03
C SER A 914 -11.00 -30.13 5.62
N ILE A 915 -10.58 -31.25 6.20
CA ILE A 915 -9.23 -31.41 6.73
C ILE A 915 -8.79 -32.88 6.65
N ASN A 916 -7.55 -33.12 6.23
CA ASN A 916 -6.97 -34.45 6.18
C ASN A 916 -5.91 -34.61 7.28
N LEU A 917 -6.21 -35.49 8.25
CA LEU A 917 -5.33 -35.81 9.39
C LEU A 917 -4.99 -37.31 9.44
N SER A 918 -5.02 -38.00 8.30
CA SER A 918 -4.86 -39.47 8.24
C SER A 918 -3.46 -39.96 8.65
N GLY A 919 -2.42 -39.15 8.47
CA GLY A 919 -1.04 -39.48 8.82
C GLY A 919 -0.70 -39.36 10.32
N TRP A 920 -1.65 -38.93 11.16
CA TRP A 920 -1.36 -38.60 12.55
C TRP A 920 -1.20 -39.84 13.44
N ASN A 921 -0.05 -39.95 14.12
CA ASN A 921 0.18 -40.92 15.19
C ASN A 921 -0.10 -40.27 16.56
N LEU A 922 -1.14 -40.74 17.24
CA LEU A 922 -1.62 -40.22 18.53
C LEU A 922 -1.50 -41.22 19.69
N GLU A 923 -0.59 -42.20 19.61
CA GLU A 923 -0.47 -43.26 20.63
C GLU A 923 -0.17 -42.74 22.05
N ASN A 924 0.44 -41.55 22.14
CA ASN A 924 0.76 -40.89 23.40
C ASN A 924 -0.27 -39.85 23.85
N MET A 925 -1.39 -39.71 23.13
CA MET A 925 -2.41 -38.72 23.39
C MET A 925 -3.17 -39.03 24.68
N ILE A 926 -3.21 -38.07 25.59
CA ILE A 926 -3.91 -38.13 26.88
C ILE A 926 -5.22 -37.35 26.81
N GLN A 927 -5.23 -36.23 26.09
CA GLN A 927 -6.35 -35.29 26.10
C GLN A 927 -6.63 -34.68 24.72
N ILE A 928 -7.88 -34.71 24.29
CA ILE A 928 -8.37 -34.00 23.10
C ILE A 928 -9.57 -33.14 23.49
N GLN A 929 -9.43 -31.82 23.37
CA GLN A 929 -10.50 -30.88 23.66
C GLN A 929 -10.61 -29.75 22.64
N TYR A 930 -11.83 -29.28 22.37
CA TYR A 930 -12.13 -28.08 21.56
C TYR A 930 -11.61 -28.08 20.11
N MET A 931 -11.10 -29.21 19.60
CA MET A 931 -10.28 -29.23 18.38
C MET A 931 -10.94 -28.56 17.17
N PHE A 932 -12.21 -28.85 16.91
CA PHE A 932 -13.02 -28.27 15.83
C PHE A 932 -14.23 -27.49 16.37
N THR A 933 -14.19 -27.03 17.62
CA THR A 933 -15.33 -26.28 18.18
C THR A 933 -15.63 -25.04 17.33
N GLY A 934 -16.86 -24.88 16.87
CA GLY A 934 -17.27 -23.71 16.07
C GLY A 934 -16.79 -23.71 14.61
N CYS A 935 -16.27 -24.83 14.07
CA CYS A 935 -15.99 -24.97 12.64
C CYS A 935 -17.30 -25.12 11.84
N THR A 936 -18.04 -24.03 11.67
CA THR A 936 -19.41 -24.06 11.16
C THR A 936 -19.54 -24.54 9.71
N ASN A 937 -18.50 -24.38 8.88
CA ASN A 937 -18.48 -24.86 7.49
C ASN A 937 -17.86 -26.25 7.26
N LEU A 938 -17.37 -26.91 8.32
CA LEU A 938 -16.77 -28.24 8.18
C LEU A 938 -17.86 -29.24 7.74
N LYS A 939 -17.72 -29.86 6.56
CA LYS A 939 -18.76 -30.72 5.97
C LYS A 939 -18.64 -32.18 6.42
N THR A 940 -17.41 -32.68 6.45
CA THR A 940 -17.07 -34.05 6.85
C THR A 940 -15.75 -34.08 7.59
N VAL A 941 -15.59 -35.04 8.49
CA VAL A 941 -14.29 -35.31 9.12
C VAL A 941 -14.08 -36.82 9.23
N ASP A 942 -12.92 -37.29 8.78
CA ASP A 942 -12.51 -38.69 8.90
C ASP A 942 -11.26 -38.80 9.78
N LEU A 943 -11.45 -39.33 10.99
CA LEU A 943 -10.41 -39.52 12.00
C LEU A 943 -10.24 -41.01 12.35
N SER A 944 -10.70 -41.95 11.50
CA SER A 944 -10.71 -43.38 11.85
C SER A 944 -9.33 -44.01 12.06
N ASN A 945 -8.28 -43.35 11.54
CA ASN A 945 -6.91 -43.85 11.61
C ASN A 945 -6.24 -43.59 12.97
N TRP A 946 -6.88 -42.84 13.87
CA TRP A 946 -6.26 -42.48 15.14
C TRP A 946 -6.25 -43.65 16.14
N LYS A 947 -5.08 -43.87 16.74
CA LYS A 947 -4.87 -44.80 17.85
C LYS A 947 -4.58 -44.02 19.12
N THR A 948 -5.42 -44.19 20.13
CA THR A 948 -5.48 -43.31 21.32
C THR A 948 -5.51 -44.07 22.65
N PRO A 949 -4.69 -45.11 22.88
CA PRO A 949 -4.83 -46.01 24.04
C PRO A 949 -4.71 -45.31 25.41
N LYS A 950 -4.10 -44.12 25.45
CA LYS A 950 -3.89 -43.33 26.67
C LYS A 950 -4.92 -42.21 26.86
N LEU A 951 -5.91 -42.07 25.97
CA LEU A 951 -6.87 -40.98 25.99
C LEU A 951 -7.77 -41.09 27.22
N SER A 952 -7.61 -40.17 28.16
CA SER A 952 -8.38 -40.10 29.40
C SER A 952 -9.38 -38.93 29.41
N VAL A 953 -9.21 -37.95 28.53
CA VAL A 953 -10.08 -36.76 28.41
C VAL A 953 -10.49 -36.51 26.96
N LEU A 954 -11.79 -36.55 26.68
CA LEU A 954 -12.39 -36.20 25.40
C LEU A 954 -13.52 -35.18 25.61
N GLY A 955 -13.34 -33.95 25.12
CA GLY A 955 -14.30 -32.86 25.29
C GLY A 955 -14.48 -32.00 24.04
N ARG A 956 -15.68 -31.45 23.81
CA ARG A 956 -16.06 -30.51 22.73
C ARG A 956 -15.25 -30.69 21.43
N LEU A 957 -15.20 -31.91 20.90
CA LEU A 957 -14.35 -32.23 19.75
C LEU A 957 -14.82 -31.49 18.50
N ILE A 958 -16.10 -31.63 18.15
CA ILE A 958 -16.77 -31.04 16.98
C ILE A 958 -17.93 -30.13 17.38
N SER A 959 -17.95 -29.65 18.63
CA SER A 959 -19.09 -28.90 19.16
C SER A 959 -19.40 -27.65 18.32
N GLY A 960 -20.65 -27.46 17.91
CA GLY A 960 -21.05 -26.33 17.07
C GLY A 960 -20.60 -26.39 15.60
N CYS A 961 -20.15 -27.55 15.10
CA CYS A 961 -19.92 -27.75 13.66
C CYS A 961 -21.25 -27.83 12.91
N GLY A 962 -21.82 -26.66 12.58
CA GLY A 962 -23.17 -26.52 12.05
C GLY A 962 -23.44 -27.27 10.74
N ASN A 963 -22.48 -27.32 9.81
CA ASN A 963 -22.64 -27.95 8.49
C ASN A 963 -22.06 -29.38 8.40
N LEU A 964 -21.60 -29.94 9.51
CA LEU A 964 -21.00 -31.28 9.52
C LEU A 964 -22.10 -32.33 9.37
N THR A 965 -22.08 -33.13 8.29
CA THR A 965 -23.09 -34.16 8.03
C THR A 965 -22.60 -35.57 8.37
N TYR A 966 -21.29 -35.78 8.34
CA TYR A 966 -20.65 -37.07 8.61
C TYR A 966 -19.37 -36.89 9.43
N ALA A 967 -19.22 -37.69 10.48
CA ALA A 967 -18.00 -37.79 11.26
C ALA A 967 -17.63 -39.25 11.48
N ASN A 968 -16.41 -39.64 11.10
CA ASN A 968 -15.88 -40.97 11.33
C ASN A 968 -14.82 -40.95 12.44
N LEU A 969 -15.15 -41.54 13.58
CA LEU A 969 -14.26 -41.70 14.73
C LEU A 969 -14.03 -43.20 15.04
N SER A 970 -14.25 -44.07 14.06
CA SER A 970 -14.08 -45.51 14.25
C SER A 970 -12.63 -45.88 14.58
N GLY A 971 -12.43 -46.99 15.26
CA GLY A 971 -11.09 -47.52 15.53
C GLY A 971 -10.26 -46.77 16.58
N TRP A 972 -10.82 -45.74 17.23
CA TRP A 972 -10.22 -45.09 18.40
C TRP A 972 -10.27 -46.03 19.60
N ASP A 973 -9.20 -46.04 20.39
CA ASP A 973 -9.20 -46.67 21.71
C ASP A 973 -9.63 -45.62 22.74
N VAL A 974 -10.84 -45.79 23.27
CA VAL A 974 -11.45 -44.89 24.27
C VAL A 974 -11.64 -45.57 25.63
N SER A 975 -11.04 -46.76 25.82
CA SER A 975 -11.21 -47.56 27.03
C SER A 975 -10.64 -46.92 28.31
N SER A 976 -9.72 -45.97 28.13
CA SER A 976 -9.10 -45.17 29.21
C SER A 976 -9.97 -43.98 29.67
N LEU A 977 -11.12 -43.70 29.03
CA LEU A 977 -12.02 -42.61 29.45
C LEU A 977 -12.78 -42.98 30.73
N TYR A 978 -12.63 -42.15 31.78
CA TYR A 978 -13.46 -42.25 32.98
C TYR A 978 -14.89 -41.73 32.74
N GLN A 979 -15.04 -40.61 32.04
CA GLN A 979 -16.33 -40.00 31.73
C GLN A 979 -16.31 -39.18 30.43
N ILE A 980 -17.48 -38.98 29.82
CA ILE A 980 -17.74 -38.08 28.68
C ILE A 980 -18.81 -37.07 29.10
N ASP A 981 -18.39 -35.99 29.77
CA ASP A 981 -19.26 -34.96 30.36
C ASP A 981 -19.08 -33.56 29.75
N VAL A 982 -18.15 -33.40 28.80
CA VAL A 982 -17.89 -32.16 28.06
C VAL A 982 -18.37 -32.28 26.60
N TYR A 983 -19.53 -32.90 26.42
CA TYR A 983 -20.34 -33.06 25.18
C TYR A 983 -19.56 -32.89 23.86
N PRO A 984 -18.74 -33.87 23.45
CA PRO A 984 -17.88 -33.77 22.27
C PRO A 984 -18.62 -33.47 20.96
N PHE A 985 -19.92 -33.76 20.89
CA PHE A 985 -20.74 -33.64 19.68
C PHE A 985 -21.78 -32.52 19.75
N SER A 986 -21.92 -31.83 20.90
CA SER A 986 -23.04 -30.89 21.12
C SER A 986 -23.08 -29.76 20.10
N GLY A 987 -24.28 -29.47 19.56
CA GLY A 987 -24.49 -28.38 18.59
C GLY A 987 -24.15 -28.73 17.14
N CYS A 988 -23.86 -30.00 16.81
CA CYS A 988 -23.75 -30.44 15.42
C CYS A 988 -25.15 -30.61 14.79
N VAL A 989 -25.81 -29.49 14.52
CA VAL A 989 -27.24 -29.48 14.14
C VAL A 989 -27.54 -30.25 12.85
N ASN A 990 -26.60 -30.36 11.91
CA ASN A 990 -26.77 -31.08 10.63
C ASN A 990 -26.07 -32.44 10.58
N LEU A 991 -25.51 -32.93 11.70
CA LEU A 991 -24.85 -34.23 11.73
C LEU A 991 -25.87 -35.34 11.49
N VAL A 992 -25.70 -36.11 10.42
CA VAL A 992 -26.62 -37.18 10.03
C VAL A 992 -26.11 -38.53 10.52
N THR A 993 -24.80 -38.77 10.33
CA THR A 993 -24.15 -40.04 10.66
C THR A 993 -22.87 -39.80 11.45
N LEU A 994 -22.74 -40.51 12.58
CA LEU A 994 -21.53 -40.57 13.39
C LEU A 994 -21.07 -42.02 13.47
N ASP A 995 -19.82 -42.29 13.11
CA ASP A 995 -19.23 -43.64 13.23
C ASP A 995 -18.34 -43.73 14.47
N LEU A 996 -18.73 -44.57 15.42
CA LEU A 996 -18.02 -44.88 16.66
C LEU A 996 -17.62 -46.37 16.72
N SER A 997 -17.52 -47.04 15.56
CA SER A 997 -17.23 -48.47 15.49
C SER A 997 -15.90 -48.81 16.20
N GLY A 998 -15.89 -49.91 16.96
CA GLY A 998 -14.75 -50.33 17.77
C GLY A 998 -14.57 -49.62 19.12
N TRP A 999 -15.41 -48.63 19.46
CA TRP A 999 -15.33 -47.98 20.78
C TRP A 999 -15.71 -48.93 21.93
N ASN A 1000 -14.95 -48.88 23.02
CA ASN A 1000 -15.24 -49.59 24.27
C ASN A 1000 -15.48 -48.57 25.40
N LEU A 1001 -16.73 -48.48 25.85
CA LEU A 1001 -17.23 -47.55 26.88
C LEU A 1001 -17.69 -48.28 28.15
N ASP A 1002 -17.32 -49.54 28.35
CA ASP A 1002 -17.87 -50.38 29.44
C ASP A 1002 -17.63 -49.77 30.83
N ASN A 1003 -16.47 -49.15 31.01
CA ASN A 1003 -16.07 -48.48 32.26
C ASN A 1003 -16.22 -46.95 32.22
N THR A 1004 -16.83 -46.39 31.16
CA THR A 1004 -16.95 -44.94 30.95
C THR A 1004 -18.34 -44.43 31.36
N ILE A 1005 -18.41 -43.32 32.08
CA ILE A 1005 -19.68 -42.62 32.38
C ILE A 1005 -20.07 -41.75 31.17
N VAL A 1006 -21.29 -41.89 30.67
CA VAL A 1006 -21.79 -41.11 29.51
C VAL A 1006 -22.91 -40.17 29.98
N ASP A 1007 -22.71 -38.85 29.83
CA ASP A 1007 -23.73 -37.84 30.18
C ASP A 1007 -24.85 -37.80 29.13
N ARG A 1008 -26.09 -37.54 29.58
CA ARG A 1008 -27.29 -37.41 28.73
C ARG A 1008 -27.20 -36.32 27.67
N ARG A 1009 -26.32 -35.33 27.84
CA ARG A 1009 -26.10 -34.20 26.92
C ARG A 1009 -25.06 -34.49 25.84
N LEU A 1010 -24.57 -35.74 25.72
CA LEU A 1010 -23.59 -36.14 24.70
C LEU A 1010 -23.94 -35.62 23.29
N PHE A 1011 -25.23 -35.70 22.91
CA PHE A 1011 -25.78 -35.28 21.63
C PHE A 1011 -26.72 -34.05 21.74
N GLU A 1012 -26.52 -33.20 22.75
CA GLU A 1012 -27.31 -31.98 22.92
C GLU A 1012 -27.28 -31.14 21.64
N ASN A 1013 -28.45 -30.73 21.13
CA ASN A 1013 -28.61 -29.98 19.87
C ASN A 1013 -28.09 -30.68 18.59
N CYS A 1014 -27.98 -32.02 18.56
CA CYS A 1014 -27.72 -32.81 17.34
C CYS A 1014 -29.03 -33.25 16.65
N ASN A 1015 -29.85 -32.28 16.25
CA ASN A 1015 -31.25 -32.52 15.88
C ASN A 1015 -31.45 -33.38 14.61
N ASN A 1016 -30.47 -33.42 13.70
CA ASN A 1016 -30.54 -34.20 12.46
C ASN A 1016 -29.82 -35.56 12.55
N LEU A 1017 -29.34 -35.97 13.72
CA LEU A 1017 -28.63 -37.24 13.89
C LEU A 1017 -29.59 -38.41 13.65
N LYS A 1018 -29.33 -39.19 12.59
CA LYS A 1018 -30.15 -40.34 12.21
C LYS A 1018 -29.48 -41.65 12.59
N THR A 1019 -28.15 -41.73 12.47
CA THR A 1019 -27.42 -42.99 12.61
C THR A 1019 -26.15 -42.80 13.44
N VAL A 1020 -25.98 -43.65 14.44
CA VAL A 1020 -24.70 -43.88 15.11
C VAL A 1020 -24.24 -45.30 14.79
N ARG A 1021 -23.14 -45.44 14.05
CA ARG A 1021 -22.55 -46.75 13.72
C ARG A 1021 -21.66 -47.19 14.87
N MET A 1022 -21.82 -48.43 15.32
CA MET A 1022 -21.08 -49.01 16.45
C MET A 1022 -20.71 -50.48 16.16
N VAL A 1023 -20.16 -50.74 14.97
CA VAL A 1023 -19.75 -52.09 14.56
C VAL A 1023 -18.57 -52.55 15.44
N GLY A 1024 -18.63 -53.79 15.95
CA GLY A 1024 -17.58 -54.33 16.81
C GLY A 1024 -17.52 -53.78 18.25
N CYS A 1025 -18.52 -52.99 18.68
CA CYS A 1025 -18.64 -52.51 20.06
C CYS A 1025 -19.29 -53.57 20.99
N SER A 1026 -18.99 -53.50 22.29
CA SER A 1026 -19.66 -54.36 23.29
C SER A 1026 -21.14 -54.00 23.45
N LYS A 1027 -21.95 -54.94 23.95
CA LYS A 1027 -23.36 -54.70 24.25
C LYS A 1027 -23.55 -53.57 25.28
N THR A 1028 -22.72 -53.54 26.33
CA THR A 1028 -22.77 -52.49 27.36
C THR A 1028 -22.51 -51.10 26.78
N SER A 1029 -21.55 -50.98 25.87
CA SER A 1029 -21.23 -49.72 25.18
C SER A 1029 -22.40 -49.23 24.31
N ILE A 1030 -23.00 -50.15 23.54
CA ILE A 1030 -24.17 -49.86 22.70
C ILE A 1030 -25.36 -49.39 23.57
N ASP A 1031 -25.62 -50.07 24.69
CA ASP A 1031 -26.74 -49.73 25.58
C ASP A 1031 -26.56 -48.37 26.25
N LYS A 1032 -25.32 -47.96 26.57
CA LYS A 1032 -25.02 -46.60 27.08
C LYS A 1032 -25.33 -45.52 26.05
N ILE A 1033 -24.92 -45.71 24.79
CA ILE A 1033 -25.21 -44.75 23.72
C ILE A 1033 -26.71 -44.67 23.42
N LYS A 1034 -27.42 -45.80 23.35
CA LYS A 1034 -28.88 -45.83 23.12
C LYS A 1034 -29.66 -44.98 24.14
N LYS A 1035 -29.21 -44.92 25.40
CA LYS A 1035 -29.88 -44.14 26.46
C LYS A 1035 -29.76 -42.63 26.29
N VAL A 1036 -28.81 -42.14 25.51
CA VAL A 1036 -28.53 -40.72 25.33
C VAL A 1036 -28.77 -40.22 23.90
N LEU A 1037 -29.27 -41.09 23.01
CA LEU A 1037 -29.57 -40.74 21.63
C LEU A 1037 -30.71 -39.70 21.52
N PRO A 1038 -30.63 -38.77 20.56
CA PRO A 1038 -31.76 -37.94 20.18
C PRO A 1038 -32.95 -38.77 19.66
N SER A 1039 -34.16 -38.23 19.78
CA SER A 1039 -35.37 -38.88 19.26
C SER A 1039 -35.27 -39.14 17.76
N GLY A 1040 -35.58 -40.36 17.32
CA GLY A 1040 -35.53 -40.78 15.91
C GLY A 1040 -34.15 -41.27 15.42
N ALA A 1041 -33.08 -41.11 16.21
CA ALA A 1041 -31.77 -41.68 15.92
C ALA A 1041 -31.73 -43.19 16.24
N LYS A 1042 -30.97 -43.97 15.47
CA LYS A 1042 -30.75 -45.41 15.71
C LYS A 1042 -29.27 -45.77 15.77
N VAL A 1043 -28.95 -46.81 16.55
CA VAL A 1043 -27.62 -47.46 16.52
C VAL A 1043 -27.63 -48.56 15.46
N VAL A 1044 -26.59 -48.61 14.63
CA VAL A 1044 -26.35 -49.68 13.64
C VAL A 1044 -25.11 -50.47 14.08
N THR A 1045 -25.24 -51.79 14.17
CA THR A 1045 -24.21 -52.70 14.71
C THR A 1045 -23.69 -53.72 13.69
N GLU A 1046 -24.30 -53.77 12.49
CA GLU A 1046 -23.99 -54.68 11.38
C GLU A 1046 -23.73 -53.88 10.10
#